data_AF-A0A2M4BFU6-F1
#
_entry.id   AF-A0A2M4BFU6-F1
#
_cell.length_a   1.000
_cell.length_b   1.000
_cell.length_c   1.000
_cell.angle_alpha   90.00
_cell.angle_beta   90.00
_cell.angle_gamma   90.00
#
_symmetry.space_group_name_H-M   'P 1'
#
loop_
_entity.id
_entity.type
_entity.pdbx_description
1 polymer ?
#
loop_
_entity_poly.entity_id
_entity_poly.type
_entity_poly.pdbx_seq_one_letter_code
_entity_poly.pdbx_strand_id
1 'polypeptide(L)'
;LSEYRNLLGPEYREHRDMTKRYKVMVPFAKAVSVTPEMLKKLVLGSQRIQQMIDEQTGIDPKQRACLAKKIRDMLEEIALAESLPVIRTLGTLLNGIFDRIYRGLYVNEVKLRQLQAQFGKQTVLYLPSHRSYGDFILMSYVLFCYNIAIPGIAAGMDFHSMAGMGDALRKTGAFYMRRSYGNDRRYWYIFREYMRQLIVAYERGIEFFIEGTRSRSNKALTPKIGLLSMALEPLFMGEVPDVLIVPVSVSYDRPLEEQLFVYELLGVPKPKETTLGMLKGIGQLMSENFGTIYLEFGDAFSAKEYFGGKLNRSQHSVAPSFAQILSKQERDAIQNLANEVVHLQQRRMVLTTFHLVALYYNFRKYQGESVTLAHLIDGVRQLGTLLADLGAITEVEQLERQAVEKQILASLDVHRNILQLTATDRTLVIAKTHHDFSRVDKRKLKGHNLSDAVMKLSVPIFSLQLYCNPCLHWLAVPAMVLLVAASAPPPSVDRETLRRKVRQLRELYCLEFVLCANREEQDFRAAFEHLERQGLLQATSGDGGSGDSSEQRVSIVPGKEETAAIYLSVLGPFLCTYLQATNVLLDTFSKQRQPFTEKDYLAEVQQYVEQVLLRQDRNVHPYCLSLDSISLALHSLVALGGITKSKREEGGYVYDLSTMTTIEEINRQLRAYSELLPFQYLTFQSAVTGSKL
;
A
#
# COMPACT_ATOMS: atom_id res chain seq x y z
N LEU A 1 16.03 14.73 -2.83
CA LEU A 1 16.45 14.51 -1.42
C LEU A 1 17.00 15.75 -0.70
N SER A 2 17.55 16.75 -1.40
CA SER A 2 18.07 17.99 -0.79
C SER A 2 17.04 18.82 0.00
N GLU A 3 15.74 18.63 -0.26
CA GLU A 3 14.64 19.29 0.46
C GLU A 3 14.30 18.64 1.82
N TYR A 4 14.85 17.45 2.08
CA TYR A 4 14.59 16.72 3.32
C TYR A 4 15.48 17.19 4.45
N ARG A 5 14.93 17.15 5.66
CA ARG A 5 15.62 17.55 6.88
C ARG A 5 15.44 16.50 7.95
N ASN A 6 16.54 16.13 8.61
CA ASN A 6 16.54 15.11 9.63
C ASN A 6 16.05 15.71 10.96
N LEU A 7 14.80 15.42 11.33
CA LEU A 7 14.24 15.83 12.60
C LEU A 7 15.00 15.27 13.80
N LEU A 8 15.67 14.13 13.68
CA LEU A 8 16.49 13.59 14.77
C LEU A 8 17.84 14.30 14.92
N GLY A 9 18.18 15.20 13.99
CA GLY A 9 19.39 15.99 14.03
C GLY A 9 19.41 17.01 15.18
N PRO A 10 20.60 17.41 15.66
CA PRO A 10 20.76 18.36 16.76
C PRO A 10 20.09 19.71 16.50
N GLU A 11 20.01 20.16 15.25
CA GLU A 11 19.38 21.40 14.83
C GLU A 11 17.85 21.42 15.02
N TYR A 12 17.20 20.26 15.16
CA TYR A 12 15.76 20.13 15.39
C TYR A 12 15.40 19.81 16.85
N ARG A 13 16.36 19.88 17.79
CA ARG A 13 16.11 19.57 19.21
C ARG A 13 14.99 20.42 19.82
N GLU A 14 14.92 21.71 19.49
CA GLU A 14 13.83 22.60 19.95
C GLU A 14 12.48 22.27 19.31
N HIS A 15 12.48 21.80 18.05
CA HIS A 15 11.25 21.37 17.38
C HIS A 15 10.65 20.15 18.09
N ARG A 16 11.51 19.26 18.56
CA ARG A 16 11.14 18.01 19.25
C ARG A 16 10.85 18.18 20.74
N ASP A 17 11.14 19.35 21.32
CA ASP A 17 10.82 19.62 22.72
C ASP A 17 9.31 19.63 22.93
N MET A 18 8.78 18.59 23.56
CA MET A 18 7.35 18.46 23.84
C MET A 18 6.86 19.48 24.88
N THR A 19 7.76 20.08 25.66
CA THR A 19 7.43 21.09 26.67
C THR A 19 7.36 22.51 26.08
N LYS A 20 7.81 22.70 24.83
CA LYS A 20 7.81 23.99 24.15
C LYS A 20 6.43 24.65 24.17
N ARG A 21 6.43 25.99 24.06
CA ARG A 21 5.20 26.76 23.87
C ARG A 21 4.54 26.32 22.56
N TYR A 22 3.39 25.65 22.68
CA TYR A 22 2.68 25.10 21.54
C TYR A 22 1.87 26.18 20.83
N LYS A 23 2.52 26.89 19.89
CA LYS A 23 1.89 27.91 19.03
C LYS A 23 1.19 27.22 17.86
N VAL A 24 0.10 26.51 18.17
CA VAL A 24 -0.58 25.64 17.20
C VAL A 24 -1.10 26.42 15.99
N MET A 25 -0.73 25.95 14.80
CA MET A 25 -1.25 26.37 13.52
C MET A 25 -2.39 25.43 13.15
N VAL A 26 -3.61 25.97 13.10
CA VAL A 26 -4.80 25.22 12.71
C VAL A 26 -5.03 25.37 11.20
N PRO A 27 -5.27 24.28 10.45
CA PRO A 27 -5.47 24.35 9.01
C PRO A 27 -6.68 25.18 8.56
N PHE A 28 -7.77 25.22 9.35
CA PHE A 28 -8.93 26.05 9.02
C PHE A 28 -9.59 26.63 10.27
N ALA A 29 -9.05 27.76 10.74
CA ALA A 29 -9.59 28.47 11.89
C ALA A 29 -11.08 28.81 11.70
N LYS A 30 -11.91 28.44 12.67
CA LYS A 30 -13.34 28.77 12.71
C LYS A 30 -13.56 29.96 13.65
N ALA A 31 -14.69 30.65 13.48
CA ALA A 31 -15.07 31.75 14.38
C ALA A 31 -15.23 31.27 15.84
N VAL A 32 -15.67 30.02 16.02
CA VAL A 32 -15.78 29.36 17.32
C VAL A 32 -15.01 28.04 17.25
N SER A 33 -14.01 27.89 18.12
CA SER A 33 -13.28 26.63 18.27
C SER A 33 -14.21 25.55 18.79
N VAL A 34 -14.28 24.42 18.09
CA VAL A 34 -15.17 23.30 18.44
C VAL A 34 -14.41 22.27 19.26
N THR A 35 -14.80 22.10 20.52
CA THR A 35 -14.26 21.07 21.40
C THR A 35 -14.83 19.68 21.07
N PRO A 36 -14.20 18.57 21.52
CA PRO A 36 -14.74 17.23 21.32
C PRO A 36 -16.17 17.05 21.87
N GLU A 37 -16.49 17.67 23.01
CA GLU A 37 -17.85 17.68 23.57
C GLU A 37 -18.84 18.46 22.71
N MET A 38 -18.40 19.57 22.11
CA MET A 38 -19.22 20.34 21.18
C MET A 38 -19.49 19.56 19.89
N LEU A 39 -18.51 18.81 19.36
CA LEU A 39 -18.74 17.91 18.21
C LEU A 39 -19.86 16.90 18.50
N LYS A 40 -19.83 16.24 19.67
CA LYS A 40 -20.90 15.32 20.08
C LYS A 40 -22.26 16.01 20.15
N LYS A 41 -22.32 17.24 20.68
CA LYS A 41 -23.55 18.04 20.73
C LYS A 41 -24.05 18.44 19.34
N LEU A 42 -23.15 18.81 18.41
CA LEU A 42 -23.49 19.14 17.03
C LEU A 42 -24.10 17.94 16.30
N VAL A 43 -23.51 16.75 16.46
CA VAL A 43 -24.08 15.52 15.88
C VAL A 43 -25.46 15.22 16.44
N LEU A 44 -25.61 15.23 17.78
CA LEU A 44 -26.90 15.01 18.43
C LEU A 44 -27.95 16.04 18.00
N GLY A 45 -27.57 17.31 17.85
CA GLY A 45 -28.45 18.40 17.44
C GLY A 45 -28.69 18.50 15.92
N SER A 46 -28.01 17.69 15.11
CA SER A 46 -28.18 17.71 13.65
C SER A 46 -29.60 17.31 13.26
N GLN A 47 -30.13 17.95 12.21
CA GLN A 47 -31.47 17.64 11.70
C GLN A 47 -31.58 16.17 11.25
N ARG A 48 -30.50 15.61 10.68
CA ARG A 48 -30.38 14.19 10.31
C ARG A 48 -30.65 13.27 11.49
N ILE A 49 -30.00 13.52 12.62
CA ILE A 49 -30.14 12.68 13.81
C ILE A 49 -31.47 12.93 14.51
N GLN A 50 -31.95 14.18 14.58
CA GLN A 50 -33.26 14.48 15.17
C GLN A 50 -34.40 13.79 14.42
N GLN A 51 -34.41 13.83 13.08
CA GLN A 51 -35.43 13.14 12.29
C GLN A 51 -35.36 11.63 12.43
N MET A 52 -34.16 11.04 12.42
CA MET A 52 -34.02 9.60 12.69
C MET A 52 -34.59 9.22 14.05
N ILE A 53 -34.44 10.09 15.07
CA ILE A 53 -35.05 9.89 16.39
C ILE A 53 -36.57 10.00 16.29
N ASP A 54 -37.09 11.05 15.66
CA ASP A 54 -38.52 11.30 15.49
C ASP A 54 -39.22 10.12 14.78
N GLU A 55 -38.64 9.64 13.67
CA GLU A 55 -39.15 8.52 12.88
C GLU A 55 -39.18 7.19 13.65
N GLN A 56 -38.17 6.93 14.50
CA GLN A 56 -38.07 5.68 15.25
C GLN A 56 -38.83 5.69 16.59
N THR A 57 -39.23 6.86 17.10
CA THR A 57 -39.84 6.99 18.45
C THR A 57 -41.24 7.59 18.42
N GLY A 58 -41.65 8.20 17.30
CA GLY A 58 -42.94 8.87 17.19
C GLY A 58 -43.08 10.01 18.21
N ILE A 59 -44.17 10.01 18.97
CA ILE A 59 -44.48 11.06 19.96
C ILE A 59 -44.03 10.67 21.39
N ASP A 60 -43.57 9.43 21.64
CA ASP A 60 -43.27 8.95 22.99
C ASP A 60 -41.97 9.56 23.57
N PRO A 61 -42.07 10.42 24.62
CA PRO A 61 -40.91 11.08 25.20
C PRO A 61 -39.92 10.11 25.88
N LYS A 62 -40.40 8.98 26.41
CA LYS A 62 -39.53 7.99 27.08
C LYS A 62 -38.69 7.24 26.05
N GLN A 63 -39.30 6.86 24.93
CA GLN A 63 -38.57 6.21 23.82
C GLN A 63 -37.56 7.18 23.20
N ARG A 64 -37.93 8.46 23.02
CA ARG A 64 -37.01 9.51 22.58
C ARG A 64 -35.77 9.61 23.48
N ALA A 65 -35.99 9.72 24.80
CA ALA A 65 -34.90 9.81 25.77
C ALA A 65 -34.00 8.57 25.77
N CYS A 66 -34.59 7.38 25.68
CA CYS A 66 -33.86 6.12 25.60
C CYS A 66 -33.00 6.03 24.33
N LEU A 67 -33.55 6.39 23.17
CA LEU A 67 -32.82 6.37 21.90
C LEU A 67 -31.70 7.43 21.88
N ALA A 68 -31.98 8.64 22.37
CA ALA A 68 -30.97 9.70 22.49
C ALA A 68 -29.81 9.27 23.41
N LYS A 69 -30.08 8.53 24.49
CA LYS A 69 -29.05 7.94 25.34
C LYS A 69 -28.21 6.91 24.57
N LYS A 70 -28.84 5.99 23.82
CA LYS A 70 -28.11 5.01 22.99
C LYS A 70 -27.23 5.67 21.92
N ILE A 71 -27.70 6.76 21.31
CA ILE A 71 -26.91 7.54 20.35
C ILE A 71 -25.71 8.19 21.03
N ARG A 72 -25.89 8.73 22.24
CA ARG A 72 -24.78 9.26 23.04
C ARG A 72 -23.74 8.19 23.35
N ASP A 73 -24.16 6.99 23.76
CA ASP A 73 -23.25 5.88 24.03
C ASP A 73 -22.45 5.48 22.77
N MET A 74 -23.10 5.42 21.60
CA MET A 74 -22.42 5.21 20.32
C MET A 74 -21.46 6.36 19.96
N LEU A 75 -21.80 7.61 20.30
CA LEU A 75 -20.90 8.75 20.09
C LEU A 75 -19.70 8.73 21.03
N GLU A 76 -19.82 8.25 22.27
CA GLU A 76 -18.66 8.04 23.15
C GLU A 76 -17.73 6.95 22.60
N GLU A 77 -18.29 5.90 21.98
CA GLU A 77 -17.50 4.89 21.27
C GLU A 77 -16.71 5.52 20.10
N ILE A 78 -17.36 6.39 19.31
CA ILE A 78 -16.77 6.98 18.10
C ILE A 78 -15.79 8.12 18.43
N ALA A 79 -16.18 9.08 19.25
CA ALA A 79 -15.60 10.42 19.26
C ALA A 79 -14.17 10.51 19.85
N LEU A 80 -13.32 11.33 19.24
CA LEU A 80 -12.01 11.68 19.79
C LEU A 80 -12.12 12.42 21.14
N ALA A 81 -11.05 12.43 21.93
CA ALA A 81 -11.01 13.08 23.25
C ALA A 81 -9.64 13.74 23.51
N GLU A 82 -9.20 14.60 22.59
CA GLU A 82 -7.86 15.20 22.59
C GLU A 82 -7.41 15.77 23.95
N SER A 83 -6.16 15.46 24.33
CA SER A 83 -5.55 15.91 25.57
C SER A 83 -4.08 16.26 25.35
N LEU A 84 -3.77 17.57 25.39
CA LEU A 84 -2.40 18.07 25.21
C LEU A 84 -1.39 17.48 26.23
N PRO A 85 -1.71 17.32 27.53
CA PRO A 85 -0.82 16.65 28.47
C PRO A 85 -0.42 15.24 28.04
N VAL A 86 -1.39 14.44 27.54
CA VAL A 86 -1.11 13.08 27.06
C VAL A 86 -0.26 13.10 25.81
N ILE A 87 -0.57 13.99 24.85
CA ILE A 87 0.23 14.19 23.64
C ILE A 87 1.68 14.51 24.00
N ARG A 88 1.92 15.41 24.96
CA ARG A 88 3.26 15.78 25.41
C ARG A 88 4.01 14.63 26.07
N THR A 89 3.35 13.88 26.95
CA THR A 89 3.95 12.72 27.61
C THR A 89 4.35 11.65 26.59
N LEU A 90 3.43 11.28 25.69
CA LEU A 90 3.69 10.28 24.67
C LEU A 90 4.78 10.73 23.69
N GLY A 91 4.77 11.99 23.23
CA GLY A 91 5.83 12.50 22.37
C GLY A 91 7.20 12.52 23.05
N THR A 92 7.26 12.73 24.37
CA THR A 92 8.52 12.70 25.12
C THR A 92 9.09 11.28 25.16
N LEU A 93 8.22 10.28 25.29
CA LEU A 93 8.62 8.87 25.20
C LEU A 93 9.08 8.53 23.77
N LEU A 94 8.35 9.01 22.75
CA LEU A 94 8.70 8.80 21.34
C LEU A 94 10.06 9.41 20.98
N ASN A 95 10.43 10.56 21.55
CA ASN A 95 11.78 11.11 21.38
C ASN A 95 12.86 10.09 21.75
N GLY A 96 12.75 9.48 22.93
CA GLY A 96 13.71 8.48 23.39
C GLY A 96 13.70 7.20 22.55
N ILE A 97 12.52 6.76 22.08
CA ILE A 97 12.38 5.62 21.17
C ILE A 97 13.09 5.92 19.85
N PHE A 98 12.76 7.05 19.20
CA PHE A 98 13.28 7.40 17.89
C PHE A 98 14.79 7.63 17.89
N ASP A 99 15.33 8.31 18.89
CA ASP A 99 16.79 8.51 19.02
C ASP A 99 17.55 7.18 19.20
N ARG A 100 16.88 6.14 19.70
CA ARG A 100 17.50 4.84 19.98
C ARG A 100 17.45 3.90 18.78
N ILE A 101 16.32 3.85 18.07
CA ILE A 101 16.05 2.80 17.07
C ILE A 101 16.22 3.26 15.62
N TYR A 102 16.13 4.57 15.36
CA TYR A 102 16.26 5.14 14.02
C TYR A 102 17.54 5.96 13.89
N ARG A 103 18.18 5.85 12.74
CA ARG A 103 19.32 6.67 12.34
C ARG A 103 18.89 8.09 11.92
N GLY A 104 17.69 8.24 11.38
CA GLY A 104 17.16 9.53 10.96
C GLY A 104 15.67 9.50 10.65
N LEU A 105 15.03 10.66 10.84
CA LEU A 105 13.65 10.91 10.42
C LEU A 105 13.67 12.13 9.49
N TYR A 106 13.64 11.89 8.20
CA TYR A 106 13.74 12.91 7.17
C TYR A 106 12.35 13.37 6.75
N VAL A 107 12.06 14.66 6.92
CA VAL A 107 10.82 15.28 6.48
C VAL A 107 11.12 16.24 5.35
N ASN A 108 10.35 16.20 4.26
CA ASN A 108 10.44 17.22 3.23
C ASN A 108 9.86 18.55 3.76
N GLU A 109 10.74 19.38 4.30
CA GLU A 109 10.36 20.61 4.96
C GLU A 109 9.87 21.67 3.96
N VAL A 110 10.39 21.66 2.73
CA VAL A 110 9.95 22.58 1.67
C VAL A 110 8.47 22.36 1.37
N LYS A 111 8.06 21.11 1.16
CA LYS A 111 6.67 20.76 0.91
C LYS A 111 5.76 21.01 2.11
N LEU A 112 6.24 20.72 3.32
CA LEU A 112 5.48 21.01 4.53
C LEU A 112 5.23 22.51 4.72
N ARG A 113 6.22 23.37 4.45
CA ARG A 113 6.05 24.83 4.48
C ARG A 113 5.11 25.33 3.39
N GLN A 114 5.18 24.76 2.19
CA GLN A 114 4.23 25.06 1.10
C GLN A 114 2.80 24.71 1.51
N LEU A 115 2.60 23.58 2.19
CA LEU A 115 1.31 23.21 2.76
C LEU A 115 0.82 24.20 3.82
N GLN A 116 1.69 24.60 4.76
CA GLN A 116 1.36 25.59 5.78
C GLN A 116 0.90 26.92 5.19
N ALA A 117 1.50 27.36 4.08
CA ALA A 117 1.11 28.59 3.38
C ALA A 117 -0.31 28.54 2.76
N GLN A 118 -0.90 27.34 2.61
CA GLN A 118 -2.26 27.16 2.11
C GLN A 118 -3.32 27.10 3.22
N PHE A 119 -2.90 27.05 4.49
CA PHE A 119 -3.84 27.01 5.62
C PHE A 119 -4.65 28.32 5.75
N GLY A 120 -5.80 28.21 6.42
CA GLY A 120 -6.76 29.29 6.65
C GLY A 120 -7.90 29.36 5.65
N LYS A 121 -7.86 28.58 4.56
CA LYS A 121 -8.84 28.66 3.47
C LYS A 121 -9.91 27.57 3.50
N GLN A 122 -9.54 26.36 3.91
CA GLN A 122 -10.39 25.17 3.76
C GLN A 122 -9.93 24.01 4.65
N THR A 123 -10.82 23.05 4.90
CA THR A 123 -10.54 21.84 5.68
C THR A 123 -9.47 20.99 4.99
N VAL A 124 -8.56 20.39 5.75
CA VAL A 124 -7.45 19.59 5.21
C VAL A 124 -7.66 18.11 5.48
N LEU A 125 -7.53 17.28 4.44
CA LEU A 125 -7.51 15.83 4.51
C LEU A 125 -6.09 15.32 4.26
N TYR A 126 -5.47 14.77 5.30
CA TYR A 126 -4.21 14.04 5.21
C TYR A 126 -4.49 12.60 4.82
N LEU A 127 -3.97 12.18 3.66
CA LEU A 127 -4.15 10.83 3.13
C LEU A 127 -2.76 10.17 3.05
N PRO A 128 -2.26 9.59 4.16
CA PRO A 128 -1.01 8.85 4.17
C PRO A 128 -1.11 7.46 3.53
N SER A 129 0.00 6.98 2.98
CA SER A 129 0.22 5.56 2.66
C SER A 129 0.31 4.73 3.94
N HIS A 130 -0.13 3.46 3.93
CA HIS A 130 -0.14 2.64 5.14
C HIS A 130 0.84 1.46 5.10
N ARG A 131 2.00 1.62 5.74
CA ARG A 131 3.13 0.68 5.75
C ARG A 131 3.41 0.10 7.14
N SER A 132 3.12 0.81 8.22
CA SER A 132 3.40 0.38 9.59
C SER A 132 2.28 0.78 10.57
N TYR A 133 2.20 0.13 11.73
CA TYR A 133 1.43 0.66 12.86
C TYR A 133 1.95 2.01 13.34
N GLY A 134 3.21 2.33 13.04
CA GLY A 134 3.84 3.60 13.40
C GLY A 134 3.35 4.80 12.59
N ASP A 135 2.70 4.60 11.44
CA ASP A 135 2.45 5.69 10.46
C ASP A 135 1.68 6.88 11.06
N PHE A 136 0.54 6.63 11.73
CA PHE A 136 -0.28 7.69 12.31
C PHE A 136 0.38 8.36 13.52
N ILE A 137 1.20 7.60 14.27
CA ILE A 137 2.00 8.12 15.38
C ILE A 137 3.09 9.04 14.84
N LEU A 138 3.78 8.60 13.79
CA LEU A 138 4.82 9.33 13.11
C LEU A 138 4.29 10.65 12.55
N MET A 139 3.15 10.61 11.85
CA MET A 139 2.50 11.79 11.30
C MET A 139 2.14 12.79 12.40
N SER A 140 1.48 12.33 13.46
CA SER A 140 1.13 13.15 14.63
C SER A 140 2.36 13.80 15.29
N TYR A 141 3.44 13.03 15.44
CA TYR A 141 4.69 13.49 16.01
C TYR A 141 5.34 14.58 15.14
N VAL A 142 5.42 14.37 13.83
CA VAL A 142 5.99 15.36 12.89
C VAL A 142 5.16 16.64 12.90
N LEU A 143 3.83 16.55 12.80
CA LEU A 143 2.97 17.74 12.83
C LEU A 143 3.14 18.53 14.13
N PHE A 144 3.22 17.87 15.28
CA PHE A 144 3.51 18.52 16.56
C PHE A 144 4.88 19.22 16.56
N CYS A 145 5.91 18.57 16.00
CA CYS A 145 7.26 19.16 15.89
C CYS A 145 7.25 20.49 15.11
N TYR A 146 6.41 20.60 14.09
CA TYR A 146 6.23 21.81 13.28
C TYR A 146 5.11 22.75 13.77
N ASN A 147 4.59 22.55 14.99
CA ASN A 147 3.47 23.31 15.55
C ASN A 147 2.18 23.27 14.71
N ILE A 148 1.98 22.24 13.91
CA ILE A 148 0.72 22.02 13.17
C ILE A 148 -0.23 21.22 14.06
N ALA A 149 -1.51 21.59 14.05
CA ALA A 149 -2.53 20.85 14.80
C ALA A 149 -2.58 19.38 14.37
N ILE A 150 -2.49 18.47 15.35
CA ILE A 150 -2.69 17.03 15.13
C ILE A 150 -4.12 16.82 14.59
N PRO A 151 -4.30 16.03 13.51
CA PRO A 151 -5.60 15.83 12.90
C PRO A 151 -6.48 14.89 13.74
N GLY A 152 -7.79 14.89 13.44
CA GLY A 152 -8.66 13.79 13.85
C GLY A 152 -8.31 12.53 13.05
N ILE A 153 -7.92 11.44 13.71
CA ILE A 153 -7.38 10.24 13.05
C ILE A 153 -8.43 9.13 13.05
N ALA A 154 -8.82 8.64 11.87
CA ALA A 154 -9.72 7.50 11.78
C ALA A 154 -9.00 6.20 12.16
N ALA A 155 -9.46 5.52 13.22
CA ALA A 155 -8.86 4.30 13.72
C ALA A 155 -9.87 3.13 13.74
N GLY A 156 -9.40 1.90 13.55
CA GLY A 156 -10.22 0.70 13.69
C GLY A 156 -10.48 0.32 15.16
N MET A 157 -11.65 -0.26 15.45
CA MET A 157 -12.02 -0.73 16.81
C MET A 157 -11.06 -1.75 17.44
N ASP A 158 -10.21 -2.43 16.65
CA ASP A 158 -9.19 -3.35 17.18
C ASP A 158 -8.19 -2.66 18.14
N PHE A 159 -7.93 -1.36 17.96
CA PHE A 159 -7.08 -0.60 18.87
C PHE A 159 -7.83 -0.14 20.12
N HIS A 160 -9.14 0.10 19.99
CA HIS A 160 -9.98 0.52 21.11
C HIS A 160 -10.06 -0.56 22.20
N SER A 161 -10.08 -1.84 21.80
CA SER A 161 -10.18 -2.97 22.72
C SER A 161 -8.88 -3.28 23.48
N MET A 162 -7.77 -2.60 23.17
CA MET A 162 -6.50 -2.75 23.89
C MET A 162 -6.49 -1.89 25.16
N ALA A 163 -6.35 -2.54 26.33
CA ALA A 163 -6.33 -1.87 27.62
C ALA A 163 -5.25 -0.78 27.69
N GLY A 164 -5.67 0.45 28.03
CA GLY A 164 -4.82 1.65 28.13
C GLY A 164 -4.48 2.29 26.79
N MET A 165 -4.08 1.49 25.78
CA MET A 165 -3.68 2.01 24.47
C MET A 165 -4.83 2.68 23.72
N GLY A 166 -6.04 2.11 23.76
CA GLY A 166 -7.21 2.71 23.11
C GLY A 166 -7.55 4.09 23.67
N ASP A 167 -7.46 4.28 24.99
CA ASP A 167 -7.69 5.60 25.60
C ASP A 167 -6.57 6.59 25.30
N ALA A 168 -5.31 6.12 25.31
CA ALA A 168 -4.15 6.94 24.95
C ALA A 168 -4.27 7.47 23.52
N LEU A 169 -4.61 6.62 22.55
CA LEU A 169 -4.81 7.01 21.15
C LEU A 169 -6.02 7.95 20.97
N ARG A 170 -7.12 7.71 21.70
CA ARG A 170 -8.27 8.62 21.70
C ARG A 170 -7.87 10.02 22.15
N LYS A 171 -7.00 10.10 23.16
CA LYS A 171 -6.43 11.35 23.69
C LYS A 171 -5.40 12.02 22.78
N THR A 172 -4.90 11.33 21.75
CA THR A 172 -4.09 11.93 20.69
C THR A 172 -4.90 12.33 19.46
N GLY A 173 -6.23 12.21 19.48
CA GLY A 173 -7.11 12.62 18.36
C GLY A 173 -7.73 11.46 17.58
N ALA A 174 -7.52 10.21 17.99
CA ALA A 174 -8.14 9.07 17.32
C ALA A 174 -9.66 9.00 17.58
N PHE A 175 -10.43 8.82 16.52
CA PHE A 175 -11.85 8.47 16.56
C PHE A 175 -12.05 7.09 15.91
N TYR A 176 -12.99 6.29 16.42
CA TYR A 176 -13.04 4.86 16.12
C TYR A 176 -14.19 4.46 15.20
N MET A 177 -13.85 3.61 14.22
CA MET A 177 -14.79 2.96 13.30
C MET A 177 -14.82 1.43 13.48
N ARG A 178 -16.03 0.87 13.47
CA ARG A 178 -16.25 -0.58 13.36
C ARG A 178 -15.88 -1.07 11.95
N ARG A 179 -15.39 -2.31 11.81
CA ARG A 179 -14.99 -2.88 10.50
C ARG A 179 -16.16 -3.33 9.63
N SER A 180 -17.27 -3.76 10.23
CA SER A 180 -18.38 -4.38 9.49
C SER A 180 -19.47 -3.37 9.13
N TYR A 181 -19.52 -3.01 7.84
CA TYR A 181 -20.60 -2.24 7.23
C TYR A 181 -21.83 -3.13 7.04
N GLY A 182 -22.75 -3.21 8.01
CA GLY A 182 -24.01 -3.93 7.80
C GLY A 182 -24.77 -4.41 9.04
N ASN A 183 -24.09 -4.78 10.12
CA ASN A 183 -24.81 -5.32 11.29
C ASN A 183 -25.55 -4.23 12.09
N ASP A 184 -25.17 -2.96 11.92
CA ASP A 184 -25.76 -1.84 12.65
C ASP A 184 -25.88 -0.60 11.74
N ARG A 185 -27.00 -0.49 11.02
CA ARG A 185 -27.29 0.65 10.13
C ARG A 185 -27.32 1.98 10.89
N ARG A 186 -27.77 1.98 12.15
CA ARG A 186 -27.85 3.18 12.99
C ARG A 186 -26.46 3.70 13.33
N TYR A 187 -25.56 2.80 13.74
CA TYR A 187 -24.16 3.17 13.97
C TYR A 187 -23.54 3.89 12.77
N TRP A 188 -23.68 3.34 11.56
CA TRP A 188 -23.09 3.94 10.35
C TRP A 188 -23.73 5.25 9.94
N TYR A 189 -25.01 5.44 10.25
CA TYR A 189 -25.69 6.73 10.06
C TYR A 189 -25.12 7.80 11.02
N ILE A 190 -24.95 7.45 12.29
CA ILE A 190 -24.34 8.32 13.32
C ILE A 190 -22.87 8.62 12.99
N PHE A 191 -22.11 7.61 12.57
CA PHE A 191 -20.71 7.75 12.19
C PHE A 191 -20.54 8.67 10.98
N ARG A 192 -21.40 8.53 9.96
CA ARG A 192 -21.40 9.44 8.79
C ARG A 192 -21.67 10.88 9.21
N GLU A 193 -22.62 11.10 10.12
CA GLU A 193 -22.89 12.44 10.63
C GLU A 193 -21.71 12.99 11.45
N TYR A 194 -21.05 12.15 12.25
CA TYR A 194 -19.85 12.55 12.97
C TYR A 194 -18.72 12.97 12.01
N MET A 195 -18.48 12.20 10.94
CA MET A 195 -17.53 12.56 9.88
C MET A 195 -17.89 13.89 9.21
N ARG A 196 -19.18 14.12 8.91
CA ARG A 196 -19.66 15.39 8.35
C ARG A 196 -19.37 16.57 9.28
N GLN A 197 -19.65 16.44 10.59
CA GLN A 197 -19.34 17.48 11.57
C GLN A 197 -17.83 17.72 11.73
N LEU A 198 -17.00 16.68 11.60
CA LEU A 198 -15.54 16.86 11.53
C LEU A 198 -15.15 17.73 10.33
N ILE A 199 -15.75 17.53 9.15
CA ILE A 199 -15.39 18.31 7.95
C ILE A 199 -15.89 19.75 8.02
N VAL A 200 -17.11 19.94 8.51
CA VAL A 200 -17.80 21.24 8.51
C VAL A 200 -17.33 22.15 9.65
N ALA A 201 -17.20 21.59 10.86
CA ALA A 201 -17.06 22.37 12.08
C ALA A 201 -15.68 22.25 12.75
N TYR A 202 -14.92 21.18 12.49
CA TYR A 202 -13.60 21.01 13.09
C TYR A 202 -12.57 21.94 12.43
N GLU A 203 -11.76 22.60 13.23
CA GLU A 203 -10.72 23.53 12.75
C GLU A 203 -9.40 22.85 12.36
N ARG A 204 -9.27 21.58 12.74
CA ARG A 204 -8.07 20.77 12.49
C ARG A 204 -8.24 19.93 11.23
N GLY A 205 -7.13 19.35 10.78
CA GLY A 205 -7.19 18.38 9.69
C GLY A 205 -7.83 17.06 10.11
N ILE A 206 -8.09 16.19 9.14
CA ILE A 206 -8.54 14.82 9.35
C ILE A 206 -7.57 13.90 8.62
N GLU A 207 -7.23 12.78 9.25
CA GLU A 207 -6.31 11.78 8.73
C GLU A 207 -7.00 10.43 8.61
N PHE A 208 -6.85 9.78 7.45
CA PHE A 208 -7.18 8.36 7.29
C PHE A 208 -6.40 7.74 6.13
N PHE A 209 -6.17 6.43 6.25
CA PHE A 209 -5.48 5.65 5.23
C PHE A 209 -6.45 5.22 4.13
N ILE A 210 -6.21 5.71 2.91
CA ILE A 210 -7.09 5.42 1.77
C ILE A 210 -7.08 3.94 1.36
N GLU A 211 -5.99 3.23 1.65
CA GLU A 211 -5.82 1.79 1.46
C GLU A 211 -6.75 0.96 2.37
N GLY A 212 -7.22 1.54 3.49
CA GLY A 212 -8.10 0.90 4.48
C GLY A 212 -7.45 -0.15 5.37
N THR A 213 -6.28 -0.67 5.00
CA THR A 213 -5.45 -1.58 5.80
C THR A 213 -3.97 -1.37 5.47
N ARG A 214 -3.07 -1.81 6.36
CA ARG A 214 -1.63 -1.81 6.11
C ARG A 214 -1.28 -2.80 5.00
N SER A 215 -0.35 -2.44 4.15
CA SER A 215 0.20 -3.38 3.17
C SER A 215 1.16 -4.35 3.85
N ARG A 216 0.90 -5.66 3.70
CA ARG A 216 1.83 -6.72 4.17
C ARG A 216 2.93 -6.97 3.15
N SER A 217 2.61 -6.83 1.87
CA SER A 217 3.55 -7.00 0.77
C SER A 217 4.38 -5.76 0.48
N ASN A 218 4.19 -4.66 1.23
CA ASN A 218 4.80 -3.35 0.98
C ASN A 218 4.44 -2.72 -0.38
N LYS A 219 3.50 -3.31 -1.14
CA LYS A 219 2.88 -2.72 -2.33
C LYS A 219 1.77 -1.75 -1.94
N ALA A 220 1.47 -0.76 -2.77
CA ALA A 220 0.23 -0.02 -2.61
C ALA A 220 -1.00 -0.93 -2.78
N LEU A 221 -2.06 -0.64 -2.04
CA LEU A 221 -3.33 -1.35 -2.14
C LEU A 221 -4.37 -0.53 -2.91
N THR A 222 -5.34 -1.23 -3.50
CA THR A 222 -6.49 -0.58 -4.14
C THR A 222 -7.29 0.23 -3.10
N PRO A 223 -7.56 1.52 -3.34
CA PRO A 223 -8.17 2.38 -2.33
C PRO A 223 -9.63 2.01 -2.02
N LYS A 224 -10.04 2.22 -0.77
CA LYS A 224 -11.40 2.05 -0.26
C LYS A 224 -12.05 3.42 -0.05
N ILE A 225 -13.01 3.77 -0.90
CA ILE A 225 -13.62 5.11 -0.92
C ILE A 225 -14.61 5.41 0.23
N GLY A 226 -14.84 4.50 1.17
CA GLY A 226 -15.87 4.66 2.21
C GLY A 226 -15.71 5.94 3.03
N LEU A 227 -14.57 6.09 3.72
CA LEU A 227 -14.25 7.28 4.52
C LEU A 227 -14.12 8.52 3.64
N LEU A 228 -13.46 8.40 2.49
CA LEU A 228 -13.28 9.52 1.56
C LEU A 228 -14.61 10.06 1.05
N SER A 229 -15.58 9.18 0.77
CA SER A 229 -16.92 9.58 0.35
C SER A 229 -17.65 10.32 1.46
N MET A 230 -17.54 9.85 2.72
CA MET A 230 -18.12 10.56 3.87
C MET A 230 -17.46 11.92 4.09
N ALA A 231 -16.14 12.01 3.89
CA ALA A 231 -15.37 13.24 4.05
C ALA A 231 -15.65 14.27 2.95
N LEU A 232 -15.89 13.82 1.71
CA LEU A 232 -16.19 14.70 0.57
C LEU A 232 -17.68 14.97 0.39
N GLU A 233 -18.58 14.22 1.02
CA GLU A 233 -20.03 14.48 0.97
C GLU A 233 -20.38 15.97 1.22
N PRO A 234 -19.85 16.65 2.26
CA PRO A 234 -20.16 18.06 2.53
C PRO A 234 -19.72 19.03 1.41
N LEU A 235 -18.69 18.68 0.64
CA LEU A 235 -18.23 19.47 -0.51
C LEU A 235 -19.24 19.41 -1.67
N PHE A 236 -19.77 18.21 -1.95
CA PHE A 236 -20.82 17.99 -2.94
C PHE A 236 -22.16 18.61 -2.53
N MET A 237 -22.47 18.63 -1.23
CA MET A 237 -23.67 19.27 -0.69
C MET A 237 -23.54 20.79 -0.52
N GLY A 238 -22.34 21.35 -0.74
CA GLY A 238 -22.09 22.80 -0.66
C GLY A 238 -22.02 23.36 0.75
N GLU A 239 -21.82 22.52 1.77
CA GLU A 239 -21.68 22.95 3.17
C GLU A 239 -20.29 23.48 3.49
N VAL A 240 -19.29 23.04 2.74
CA VAL A 240 -17.93 23.59 2.80
C VAL A 240 -17.54 24.17 1.45
N PRO A 241 -16.78 25.28 1.42
CA PRO A 241 -16.36 25.90 0.17
C PRO A 241 -15.47 24.96 -0.63
N ASP A 242 -14.54 24.28 0.04
CA ASP A 242 -13.57 23.36 -0.53
C ASP A 242 -12.97 22.42 0.54
N VAL A 243 -12.21 21.42 0.10
CA VAL A 243 -11.40 20.50 0.90
C VAL A 243 -10.02 20.37 0.26
N LEU A 244 -8.95 20.62 1.02
CA LEU A 244 -7.58 20.42 0.56
C LEU A 244 -7.16 18.97 0.76
N ILE A 245 -6.76 18.30 -0.31
CA ILE A 245 -6.26 16.92 -0.29
C ILE A 245 -4.74 16.95 -0.19
N VAL A 246 -4.20 16.25 0.81
CA VAL A 246 -2.75 16.13 1.04
C VAL A 246 -2.35 14.65 0.95
N PRO A 247 -1.85 14.18 -0.20
CA PRO A 247 -1.26 12.85 -0.28
C PRO A 247 0.05 12.84 0.52
N VAL A 248 0.24 11.85 1.39
CA VAL A 248 1.46 11.71 2.21
C VAL A 248 2.09 10.36 1.95
N SER A 249 3.39 10.34 1.67
CA SER A 249 4.15 9.10 1.45
C SER A 249 5.10 8.86 2.62
N VAL A 250 5.10 7.63 3.14
CA VAL A 250 6.02 7.19 4.19
C VAL A 250 6.88 6.07 3.65
N SER A 251 8.20 6.26 3.67
CA SER A 251 9.18 5.27 3.23
C SER A 251 10.07 4.89 4.41
N TYR A 252 10.11 3.61 4.74
CA TYR A 252 10.96 3.07 5.80
C TYR A 252 12.17 2.37 5.17
N ASP A 253 13.35 2.51 5.78
CA ASP A 253 14.41 1.54 5.57
C ASP A 253 13.92 0.17 6.02
N ARG A 254 13.60 0.01 7.31
CA ARG A 254 13.05 -1.25 7.84
C ARG A 254 11.78 -1.00 8.66
N PRO A 255 10.60 -1.49 8.22
CA PRO A 255 9.40 -1.48 9.05
C PRO A 255 9.59 -2.35 10.31
N LEU A 256 8.99 -1.94 11.43
CA LEU A 256 9.05 -2.71 12.69
C LEU A 256 8.41 -4.10 12.54
N GLU A 257 7.45 -4.23 11.63
CA GLU A 257 6.64 -5.42 11.40
C GLU A 257 7.14 -6.31 10.26
N GLU A 258 8.32 -6.03 9.68
CA GLU A 258 8.88 -6.74 8.51
C GLU A 258 8.70 -8.27 8.60
N GLN A 259 9.17 -8.90 9.67
CA GLN A 259 9.07 -10.35 9.85
C GLN A 259 7.62 -10.84 10.03
N LEU A 260 6.80 -10.07 10.74
CA LEU A 260 5.40 -10.40 10.94
C LEU A 260 4.64 -10.40 9.61
N PHE A 261 4.93 -9.44 8.74
CA PHE A 261 4.33 -9.37 7.41
C PHE A 261 4.67 -10.60 6.57
N VAL A 262 5.93 -11.05 6.59
CA VAL A 262 6.34 -12.28 5.88
C VAL A 262 5.53 -13.49 6.36
N TYR A 263 5.37 -13.66 7.67
CA TYR A 263 4.60 -14.77 8.22
C TYR A 263 3.11 -14.67 7.90
N GLU A 264 2.52 -13.47 7.98
CA GLU A 264 1.12 -13.24 7.61
C GLU A 264 0.87 -13.59 6.13
N LEU A 265 1.80 -13.22 5.22
CA LEU A 265 1.71 -13.55 3.79
C LEU A 265 1.80 -15.05 3.52
N LEU A 266 2.58 -15.80 4.32
CA LEU A 266 2.67 -17.26 4.25
C LEU A 266 1.48 -17.97 4.92
N GLY A 267 0.58 -17.23 5.60
CA GLY A 267 -0.63 -17.76 6.21
C GLY A 267 -0.54 -18.07 7.70
N VAL A 268 0.59 -17.75 8.33
CA VAL A 268 0.74 -17.86 9.79
C VAL A 268 -0.19 -16.85 10.46
N PRO A 269 -1.04 -17.27 11.41
CA PRO A 269 -1.97 -16.38 12.07
C PRO A 269 -1.23 -15.30 12.85
N LYS A 270 -1.73 -14.07 12.75
CA LYS A 270 -1.27 -12.95 13.58
C LYS A 270 -1.34 -13.34 15.07
N PRO A 271 -0.27 -13.12 15.85
CA PRO A 271 -0.33 -13.31 17.29
C PRO A 271 -1.36 -12.34 17.90
N LYS A 272 -2.07 -12.76 18.95
CA LYS A 272 -2.92 -11.83 19.72
C LYS A 272 -2.01 -10.78 20.37
N GLU A 273 -2.03 -9.56 19.84
CA GLU A 273 -1.32 -8.43 20.43
C GLU A 273 -1.98 -8.07 21.76
N THR A 274 -1.25 -8.29 22.86
CA THR A 274 -1.64 -7.83 24.19
C THR A 274 -0.77 -6.63 24.56
N THR A 275 -1.24 -5.76 25.46
CA THR A 275 -0.47 -4.60 25.93
C THR A 275 0.92 -5.02 26.47
N LEU A 276 0.99 -6.14 27.20
CA LEU A 276 2.25 -6.69 27.71
C LEU A 276 3.16 -7.22 26.59
N GLY A 277 2.59 -7.83 25.55
CA GLY A 277 3.33 -8.28 24.36
C GLY A 277 3.95 -7.11 23.60
N MET A 278 3.23 -6.00 23.45
CA MET A 278 3.76 -4.78 22.83
C MET A 278 4.91 -4.17 23.64
N LEU A 279 4.79 -4.07 24.98
CA LEU A 279 5.86 -3.55 25.85
C LEU A 279 7.14 -4.40 25.80
N LYS A 280 7.01 -5.73 25.79
CA LYS A 280 8.15 -6.64 25.59
C LYS A 280 8.79 -6.45 24.21
N GLY A 281 7.95 -6.28 23.19
CA GLY A 281 8.39 -5.96 21.83
C GLY A 281 9.25 -4.70 21.80
N ILE A 282 8.80 -3.61 22.43
CA ILE A 282 9.59 -2.36 22.54
C ILE A 282 10.98 -2.62 23.12
N GLY A 283 11.10 -3.41 24.19
CA GLY A 283 12.41 -3.75 24.78
C GLY A 283 13.36 -4.46 23.81
N GLN A 284 12.84 -5.38 22.99
CA GLN A 284 13.63 -6.06 21.95
C GLN A 284 14.01 -5.10 20.82
N LEU A 285 13.08 -4.24 20.38
CA LEU A 285 13.29 -3.24 19.34
C LEU A 285 14.40 -2.24 19.70
N MET A 286 14.57 -1.91 20.99
CA MET A 286 15.60 -0.98 21.48
C MET A 286 17.05 -1.46 21.29
N SER A 287 17.25 -2.71 20.87
CA SER A 287 18.56 -3.29 20.56
C SER A 287 18.83 -3.41 19.05
N GLU A 288 17.85 -3.07 18.22
CA GLU A 288 17.94 -3.14 16.77
C GLU A 288 18.05 -1.75 16.14
N ASN A 289 18.60 -1.71 14.92
CA ASN A 289 18.68 -0.52 14.08
C ASN A 289 17.66 -0.68 12.95
N PHE A 290 16.72 0.27 12.83
CA PHE A 290 15.69 0.28 11.79
C PHE A 290 15.98 1.29 10.67
N GLY A 291 17.18 1.88 10.69
CA GLY A 291 17.63 2.80 9.65
C GLY A 291 16.86 4.11 9.66
N THR A 292 16.46 4.56 8.49
CA THR A 292 15.94 5.89 8.23
C THR A 292 14.46 5.84 7.83
N ILE A 293 13.71 6.87 8.19
CA ILE A 293 12.35 7.09 7.70
C ILE A 293 12.31 8.37 6.87
N TYR A 294 11.63 8.32 5.72
CA TYR A 294 11.32 9.46 4.88
C TYR A 294 9.82 9.74 4.93
N LEU A 295 9.45 10.97 5.28
CA LEU A 295 8.08 11.46 5.26
C LEU A 295 7.95 12.61 4.26
N GLU A 296 7.15 12.38 3.24
CA GLU A 296 6.93 13.31 2.14
C GLU A 296 5.48 13.78 2.15
N PHE A 297 5.30 15.09 2.33
CA PHE A 297 4.02 15.75 2.10
C PHE A 297 3.94 16.05 0.60
N GLY A 298 3.09 15.33 -0.12
CA GLY A 298 2.91 15.56 -1.55
C GLY A 298 2.27 16.92 -1.84
N ASP A 299 2.25 17.28 -3.13
CA ASP A 299 1.64 18.52 -3.59
C ASP A 299 0.13 18.53 -3.23
N ALA A 300 -0.25 19.43 -2.32
CA ALA A 300 -1.62 19.55 -1.87
C ALA A 300 -2.48 20.21 -2.96
N PHE A 301 -3.69 19.71 -3.16
CA PHE A 301 -4.58 20.18 -4.21
C PHE A 301 -6.03 20.33 -3.76
N SER A 302 -6.75 21.26 -4.37
CA SER A 302 -8.17 21.52 -4.13
C SER A 302 -9.03 20.39 -4.68
N ALA A 303 -9.87 19.79 -3.83
CA ALA A 303 -10.86 18.81 -4.27
C ALA A 303 -11.90 19.46 -5.21
N LYS A 304 -12.31 20.70 -4.93
CA LYS A 304 -13.21 21.46 -5.80
C LYS A 304 -12.64 21.66 -7.20
N GLU A 305 -11.38 22.08 -7.32
CA GLU A 305 -10.71 22.25 -8.61
C GLU A 305 -10.54 20.92 -9.33
N TYR A 306 -10.17 19.86 -8.60
CA TYR A 306 -10.05 18.51 -9.16
C TYR A 306 -11.36 18.02 -9.78
N PHE A 307 -12.48 18.20 -9.08
CA PHE A 307 -13.78 17.77 -9.62
C PHE A 307 -14.28 18.70 -10.73
N GLY A 308 -13.94 19.99 -10.70
CA GLY A 308 -14.29 20.96 -11.73
C GLY A 308 -15.78 20.89 -12.11
N GLY A 309 -16.08 20.69 -13.40
CA GLY A 309 -17.46 20.56 -13.89
C GLY A 309 -18.22 19.32 -13.41
N LYS A 310 -17.55 18.30 -12.83
CA LYS A 310 -18.20 17.13 -12.23
C LYS A 310 -18.82 17.44 -10.86
N LEU A 311 -18.45 18.55 -10.23
CA LEU A 311 -19.03 19.01 -8.97
C LEU A 311 -20.33 19.78 -9.25
N ASN A 312 -21.44 19.07 -9.43
CA ASN A 312 -22.75 19.69 -9.66
C ASN A 312 -23.58 19.81 -8.38
N ARG A 313 -23.38 20.90 -7.63
CA ARG A 313 -24.14 21.17 -6.39
C ARG A 313 -25.64 21.39 -6.61
N SER A 314 -26.06 21.81 -7.82
CA SER A 314 -27.47 22.08 -8.11
C SER A 314 -28.32 20.81 -8.08
N GLN A 315 -27.73 19.66 -8.41
CA GLN A 315 -28.41 18.36 -8.38
C GLN A 315 -28.92 18.00 -6.98
N HIS A 316 -28.26 18.48 -5.93
CA HIS A 316 -28.66 18.24 -4.55
C HIS A 316 -29.68 19.26 -4.04
N SER A 317 -29.88 20.39 -4.73
CA SER A 317 -30.76 21.48 -4.28
C SER A 317 -32.26 21.12 -4.27
N VAL A 318 -32.64 19.98 -4.87
CA VAL A 318 -34.04 19.51 -4.97
C VAL A 318 -34.51 18.78 -3.71
N ALA A 319 -33.57 18.23 -2.93
CA ALA A 319 -33.87 17.53 -1.67
C ALA A 319 -33.34 18.33 -0.47
N PRO A 320 -33.94 18.19 0.72
CA PRO A 320 -33.40 18.80 1.93
C PRO A 320 -31.97 18.31 2.19
N SER A 321 -31.09 19.19 2.70
CA SER A 321 -29.67 18.88 2.96
C SER A 321 -29.44 17.62 3.80
N PHE A 322 -30.37 17.33 4.72
CA PHE A 322 -30.32 16.15 5.56
C PHE A 322 -30.61 14.84 4.81
N ALA A 323 -31.35 14.86 3.70
CA ALA A 323 -31.73 13.67 2.93
C ALA A 323 -30.86 13.42 1.68
N GLN A 324 -30.01 14.38 1.31
CA GLN A 324 -29.11 14.26 0.15
C GLN A 324 -28.07 13.17 0.36
N ILE A 325 -27.81 12.39 -0.70
CA ILE A 325 -26.80 11.32 -0.75
C ILE A 325 -25.99 11.41 -2.04
N LEU A 326 -24.74 10.94 -1.99
CA LEU A 326 -23.90 10.86 -3.18
C LEU A 326 -24.48 9.91 -4.23
N SER A 327 -24.62 10.43 -5.45
CA SER A 327 -24.99 9.68 -6.65
C SER A 327 -23.92 8.63 -7.01
N LYS A 328 -24.23 7.75 -7.96
CA LYS A 328 -23.25 6.78 -8.47
C LYS A 328 -22.10 7.49 -9.18
N GLN A 329 -22.40 8.49 -10.02
CA GLN A 329 -21.41 9.25 -10.77
C GLN A 329 -20.43 10.00 -9.86
N GLU A 330 -20.92 10.58 -8.76
CA GLU A 330 -20.06 11.25 -7.77
C GLU A 330 -19.16 10.25 -7.04
N ARG A 331 -19.68 9.06 -6.70
CA ARG A 331 -18.86 7.99 -6.11
C ARG A 331 -17.78 7.49 -7.08
N ASP A 332 -18.09 7.36 -8.35
CA ASP A 332 -17.12 6.99 -9.39
C ASP A 332 -16.05 8.10 -9.56
N ALA A 333 -16.44 9.37 -9.48
CA ALA A 333 -15.50 10.49 -9.47
C ALA A 333 -14.58 10.49 -8.23
N ILE A 334 -15.14 10.20 -7.04
CA ILE A 334 -14.38 10.05 -5.79
C ILE A 334 -13.42 8.85 -5.87
N GLN A 335 -13.80 7.75 -6.51
CA GLN A 335 -12.91 6.61 -6.78
C GLN A 335 -11.72 7.02 -7.65
N ASN A 336 -11.94 7.84 -8.68
CA ASN A 336 -10.85 8.36 -9.49
C ASN A 336 -9.92 9.29 -8.69
N LEU A 337 -10.45 10.16 -7.82
CA LEU A 337 -9.63 10.96 -6.89
C LEU A 337 -8.81 10.06 -5.97
N ALA A 338 -9.41 8.99 -5.45
CA ALA A 338 -8.73 8.05 -4.57
C ALA A 338 -7.56 7.33 -5.26
N ASN A 339 -7.77 6.92 -6.50
CA ASN A 339 -6.74 6.32 -7.34
C ASN A 339 -5.59 7.32 -7.61
N GLU A 340 -5.90 8.59 -7.87
CA GLU A 340 -4.89 9.63 -8.07
C GLU A 340 -4.09 9.90 -6.79
N VAL A 341 -4.73 9.92 -5.61
CA VAL A 341 -4.02 10.03 -4.32
C VAL A 341 -3.01 8.89 -4.15
N VAL A 342 -3.41 7.64 -4.42
CA VAL A 342 -2.50 6.49 -4.34
C VAL A 342 -1.36 6.60 -5.35
N HIS A 343 -1.62 7.10 -6.56
CA HIS A 343 -0.59 7.39 -7.55
C HIS A 343 0.42 8.43 -7.05
N LEU A 344 -0.07 9.54 -6.50
CA LEU A 344 0.79 10.61 -5.97
C LEU A 344 1.63 10.16 -4.77
N GLN A 345 1.08 9.32 -3.88
CA GLN A 345 1.82 8.69 -2.79
C GLN A 345 2.98 7.83 -3.30
N GLN A 346 2.73 6.98 -4.30
CA GLN A 346 3.75 6.11 -4.88
C GLN A 346 4.83 6.90 -5.61
N ARG A 347 4.44 7.87 -6.44
CA ARG A 347 5.35 8.71 -7.23
C ARG A 347 6.33 9.51 -6.37
N ARG A 348 5.92 9.83 -5.14
CA ARG A 348 6.68 10.63 -4.18
C ARG A 348 7.33 9.79 -3.07
N MET A 349 7.30 8.46 -3.19
CA MET A 349 8.02 7.56 -2.29
C MET A 349 9.53 7.65 -2.52
N VAL A 350 10.31 7.54 -1.45
CA VAL A 350 11.77 7.47 -1.52
C VAL A 350 12.18 6.00 -1.53
N LEU A 351 12.82 5.56 -2.61
CA LEU A 351 13.45 4.24 -2.68
C LEU A 351 14.80 4.29 -1.96
N THR A 352 14.87 3.57 -0.85
CA THR A 352 16.11 3.46 -0.08
C THR A 352 17.13 2.58 -0.80
N THR A 353 18.40 2.68 -0.40
CA THR A 353 19.50 1.93 -1.00
C THR A 353 19.23 0.42 -0.96
N PHE A 354 18.59 -0.08 0.09
CA PHE A 354 18.30 -1.50 0.21
C PHE A 354 17.26 -2.01 -0.80
N HIS A 355 16.32 -1.17 -1.26
CA HIS A 355 15.39 -1.54 -2.33
C HIS A 355 16.15 -1.91 -3.61
N LEU A 356 17.16 -1.12 -3.97
CA LEU A 356 18.00 -1.36 -5.15
C LEU A 356 18.94 -2.55 -4.94
N VAL A 357 19.48 -2.73 -3.73
CA VAL A 357 20.28 -3.91 -3.37
C VAL A 357 19.45 -5.19 -3.52
N ALA A 358 18.23 -5.23 -2.98
CA ALA A 358 17.34 -6.38 -3.08
C ALA A 358 16.97 -6.68 -4.53
N LEU A 359 16.64 -5.65 -5.32
CA LEU A 359 16.33 -5.78 -6.75
C LEU A 359 17.49 -6.40 -7.54
N TYR A 360 18.70 -5.83 -7.40
CA TYR A 360 19.89 -6.31 -8.11
C TYR A 360 20.25 -7.73 -7.67
N TYR A 361 20.22 -8.00 -6.37
CA TYR A 361 20.53 -9.30 -5.81
C TYR A 361 19.57 -10.39 -6.31
N ASN A 362 18.25 -10.14 -6.27
CA ASN A 362 17.25 -11.10 -6.75
C ASN A 362 17.43 -11.39 -8.23
N PHE A 363 17.60 -10.36 -9.05
CA PHE A 363 17.85 -10.50 -10.49
C PHE A 363 19.06 -11.41 -10.78
N ARG A 364 20.22 -11.15 -10.19
CA ARG A 364 21.43 -11.97 -10.40
C ARG A 364 21.25 -13.39 -9.85
N LYS A 365 20.55 -13.54 -8.74
CA LYS A 365 20.26 -14.87 -8.16
C LYS A 365 19.35 -15.70 -9.03
N TYR A 366 18.35 -15.10 -9.67
CA TYR A 366 17.50 -15.79 -10.64
C TYR A 366 18.27 -16.31 -11.87
N GLN A 367 19.42 -15.71 -12.18
CA GLN A 367 20.36 -16.19 -13.21
C GLN A 367 21.38 -17.21 -12.68
N GLY A 368 21.36 -17.53 -11.38
CA GLY A 368 22.30 -18.46 -10.74
C GLY A 368 23.65 -17.87 -10.38
N GLU A 369 23.76 -16.53 -10.36
CA GLU A 369 25.03 -15.86 -10.16
C GLU A 369 25.27 -15.43 -8.70
N SER A 370 26.55 -15.28 -8.34
CA SER A 370 26.96 -14.67 -7.08
C SER A 370 27.14 -13.16 -7.25
N VAL A 371 26.91 -12.40 -6.17
CA VAL A 371 27.01 -10.95 -6.18
C VAL A 371 28.09 -10.53 -5.20
N THR A 372 29.24 -10.08 -5.72
CA THR A 372 30.29 -9.47 -4.90
C THR A 372 29.91 -8.02 -4.57
N LEU A 373 30.49 -7.44 -3.52
CA LEU A 373 30.30 -6.03 -3.18
C LEU A 373 30.65 -5.10 -4.37
N ALA A 374 31.71 -5.41 -5.12
CA ALA A 374 32.11 -4.62 -6.28
C ALA A 374 31.02 -4.60 -7.37
N HIS A 375 30.51 -5.79 -7.74
CA HIS A 375 29.41 -5.89 -8.70
C HIS A 375 28.12 -5.24 -8.18
N LEU A 376 27.86 -5.33 -6.88
CA LEU A 376 26.70 -4.69 -6.27
C LEU A 376 26.75 -3.16 -6.38
N ILE A 377 27.92 -2.55 -6.14
CA ILE A 377 28.09 -1.10 -6.23
C ILE A 377 27.75 -0.61 -7.64
N ASP A 378 28.30 -1.26 -8.65
CA ASP A 378 28.11 -0.83 -10.03
C ASP A 378 26.67 -1.12 -10.51
N GLY A 379 26.09 -2.25 -10.10
CA GLY A 379 24.68 -2.59 -10.35
C GLY A 379 23.68 -1.64 -9.70
N VAL A 380 23.87 -1.30 -8.43
CA VAL A 380 22.99 -0.35 -7.71
C VAL A 380 23.06 1.05 -8.34
N ARG A 381 24.24 1.48 -8.82
CA ARG A 381 24.38 2.76 -9.56
C ARG A 381 23.59 2.76 -10.86
N GLN A 382 23.68 1.66 -11.62
CA GLN A 382 22.93 1.49 -12.85
C GLN A 382 21.42 1.52 -12.59
N LEU A 383 20.96 0.78 -11.56
CA LEU A 383 19.56 0.77 -11.16
C LEU A 383 19.06 2.14 -10.70
N GLY A 384 19.88 2.88 -9.94
CA GLY A 384 19.55 4.24 -9.53
C GLY A 384 19.33 5.16 -10.73
N THR A 385 20.16 5.04 -11.76
CA THR A 385 20.03 5.82 -13.01
C THR A 385 18.76 5.43 -13.78
N LEU A 386 18.49 4.13 -13.90
CA LEU A 386 17.31 3.60 -14.58
C LEU A 386 16.01 4.05 -13.90
N LEU A 387 15.94 3.92 -12.57
CA LEU A 387 14.77 4.32 -11.78
C LEU A 387 14.59 5.85 -11.78
N ALA A 388 15.68 6.63 -11.77
CA ALA A 388 15.61 8.08 -11.90
C ALA A 388 15.06 8.53 -13.27
N ASP A 389 15.39 7.84 -14.37
CA ASP A 389 14.79 8.12 -15.70
C ASP A 389 13.27 7.86 -15.72
N LEU A 390 12.78 6.93 -14.89
CA LEU A 390 11.36 6.69 -14.66
C LEU A 390 10.73 7.70 -13.67
N GLY A 391 11.52 8.61 -13.11
CA GLY A 391 11.08 9.64 -12.16
C GLY A 391 11.00 9.15 -10.71
N ALA A 392 11.66 8.06 -10.35
CA ALA A 392 11.77 7.60 -8.96
C ALA A 392 12.77 8.47 -8.18
N ILE A 393 12.47 8.70 -6.90
CA ILE A 393 13.41 9.35 -5.97
C ILE A 393 14.22 8.25 -5.28
N THR A 394 15.54 8.24 -5.44
CA THR A 394 16.42 7.22 -4.84
C THR A 394 17.52 7.83 -4.00
N GLU A 395 17.99 7.12 -2.96
CA GLU A 395 19.12 7.56 -2.12
C GLU A 395 20.47 7.56 -2.84
N VAL A 396 20.58 6.80 -3.93
CA VAL A 396 21.85 6.61 -4.66
C VAL A 396 21.94 7.47 -5.91
N GLU A 397 20.92 8.28 -6.20
CA GLU A 397 20.87 9.15 -7.35
C GLU A 397 22.08 10.11 -7.35
N GLN A 398 22.81 10.13 -8.48
CA GLN A 398 23.96 11.01 -8.71
C GLN A 398 25.10 10.90 -7.67
N LEU A 399 25.15 9.81 -6.90
CA LEU A 399 26.25 9.56 -5.97
C LEU A 399 27.50 9.03 -6.68
N GLU A 400 28.66 9.49 -6.22
CA GLU A 400 29.94 8.90 -6.59
C GLU A 400 30.07 7.47 -6.07
N ARG A 401 30.91 6.67 -6.73
CA ARG A 401 31.08 5.24 -6.43
C ARG A 401 31.38 4.96 -4.96
N GLN A 402 32.26 5.75 -4.35
CA GLN A 402 32.64 5.61 -2.93
C GLN A 402 31.47 5.93 -1.98
N ALA A 403 30.65 6.93 -2.33
CA ALA A 403 29.47 7.27 -1.54
C ALA A 403 28.41 6.16 -1.62
N VAL A 404 28.23 5.56 -2.81
CA VAL A 404 27.33 4.41 -2.99
C VAL A 404 27.80 3.19 -2.19
N GLU A 405 29.10 2.88 -2.18
CA GLU A 405 29.64 1.80 -1.34
C GLU A 405 29.30 2.03 0.13
N LYS A 406 29.50 3.25 0.65
CA LYS A 406 29.18 3.58 2.04
C LYS A 406 27.68 3.41 2.34
N GLN A 407 26.80 3.82 1.43
CA GLN A 407 25.35 3.67 1.59
C GLN A 407 24.93 2.20 1.54
N ILE A 408 25.50 1.40 0.63
CA ILE A 408 25.26 -0.04 0.57
C ILE A 408 25.65 -0.69 1.89
N LEU A 409 26.86 -0.44 2.39
CA LEU A 409 27.32 -1.02 3.65
C LEU A 409 26.44 -0.61 4.83
N ALA A 410 26.00 0.65 4.89
CA ALA A 410 25.09 1.11 5.93
C ALA A 410 23.70 0.45 5.83
N SER A 411 23.17 0.27 4.62
CA SER A 411 21.90 -0.44 4.41
C SER A 411 22.01 -1.92 4.80
N LEU A 412 23.12 -2.59 4.47
CA LEU A 412 23.35 -3.98 4.86
C LEU A 412 23.46 -4.16 6.38
N ASP A 413 23.94 -3.17 7.13
CA ASP A 413 23.93 -3.21 8.60
C ASP A 413 22.50 -3.19 9.18
N VAL A 414 21.63 -2.32 8.63
CA VAL A 414 20.21 -2.25 9.00
C VAL A 414 19.48 -3.56 8.67
N HIS A 415 19.81 -4.16 7.52
CA HIS A 415 19.16 -5.36 6.97
C HIS A 415 19.98 -6.64 7.14
N ARG A 416 20.85 -6.69 8.16
CA ARG A 416 21.71 -7.84 8.47
C ARG A 416 20.95 -9.14 8.73
N ASN A 417 19.65 -9.05 9.03
CA ASN A 417 18.75 -10.19 9.20
C ASN A 417 18.30 -10.80 7.86
N ILE A 418 18.59 -10.17 6.72
CA ILE A 418 18.22 -10.63 5.38
C ILE A 418 19.45 -10.94 4.54
N LEU A 419 20.39 -9.98 4.41
CA LEU A 419 21.60 -10.12 3.59
C LEU A 419 22.85 -9.79 4.39
N GLN A 420 23.92 -10.56 4.17
CA GLN A 420 25.22 -10.38 4.81
C GLN A 420 26.35 -10.56 3.79
N LEU A 421 27.48 -9.92 4.05
CA LEU A 421 28.72 -10.13 3.28
C LEU A 421 29.54 -11.25 3.91
N THR A 422 30.06 -12.15 3.08
CA THR A 422 31.06 -13.12 3.51
C THR A 422 32.37 -12.43 3.92
N ALA A 423 33.07 -13.01 4.90
CA ALA A 423 34.32 -12.46 5.41
C ALA A 423 35.50 -12.60 4.41
N THR A 424 35.44 -13.60 3.53
CA THR A 424 36.54 -13.99 2.62
C THR A 424 36.60 -13.12 1.37
N ASP A 425 35.49 -13.02 0.65
CA ASP A 425 35.40 -12.49 -0.71
C ASP A 425 34.37 -11.36 -0.84
N ARG A 426 33.74 -10.96 0.27
CA ARG A 426 32.69 -9.92 0.30
C ARG A 426 31.57 -10.21 -0.71
N THR A 427 31.16 -11.47 -0.77
CA THR A 427 30.01 -11.93 -1.56
C THR A 427 28.76 -11.83 -0.70
N LEU A 428 27.66 -11.37 -1.29
CA LEU A 428 26.36 -11.31 -0.63
C LEU A 428 25.77 -12.71 -0.51
N VAL A 429 25.33 -13.03 0.71
CA VAL A 429 24.62 -14.25 1.05
C VAL A 429 23.37 -13.93 1.86
N ILE A 430 22.37 -14.81 1.78
CA ILE A 430 21.17 -14.73 2.61
C ILE A 430 21.53 -15.08 4.05
N ALA A 431 21.09 -14.26 5.00
CA ALA A 431 21.31 -14.47 6.42
C ALA A 431 20.66 -15.79 6.89
N LYS A 432 21.35 -16.52 7.78
CA LYS A 432 20.77 -17.69 8.45
C LYS A 432 19.79 -17.21 9.53
N THR A 433 18.52 -17.47 9.35
CA THR A 433 17.49 -17.20 10.36
C THR A 433 16.88 -18.49 10.89
N HIS A 434 16.89 -18.64 12.22
CA HIS A 434 16.17 -19.72 12.89
C HIS A 434 14.74 -19.28 13.17
N HIS A 435 13.79 -19.93 12.51
CA HIS A 435 12.37 -19.71 12.72
C HIS A 435 11.77 -20.96 13.36
N ASP A 436 11.22 -20.82 14.57
CA ASP A 436 10.52 -21.89 15.28
C ASP A 436 9.01 -21.74 15.08
N PHE A 437 8.44 -22.60 14.23
CA PHE A 437 7.00 -22.63 13.94
C PHE A 437 6.25 -23.68 14.76
N SER A 438 6.93 -24.40 15.68
CA SER A 438 6.31 -25.48 16.47
C SER A 438 5.14 -25.02 17.34
N ARG A 439 5.11 -23.73 17.71
CA ARG A 439 4.11 -23.11 18.59
C ARG A 439 2.92 -22.51 17.84
N VAL A 440 2.88 -22.60 16.50
CA VAL A 440 1.79 -22.04 15.70
C VAL A 440 0.55 -22.94 15.80
N ASP A 441 -0.59 -22.34 16.16
CA ASP A 441 -1.87 -23.04 16.17
C ASP A 441 -2.33 -23.32 14.73
N LYS A 442 -2.11 -24.56 14.28
CA LYS A 442 -2.45 -25.02 12.92
C LYS A 442 -3.92 -24.83 12.56
N ARG A 443 -4.83 -24.80 13.54
CA ARG A 443 -6.28 -24.61 13.29
C ARG A 443 -6.63 -23.18 12.86
N LYS A 444 -5.74 -22.22 13.12
CA LYS A 444 -5.93 -20.79 12.80
C LYS A 444 -5.24 -20.37 11.51
N LEU A 445 -4.59 -21.28 10.80
CA LEU A 445 -3.98 -21.00 9.50
C LEU A 445 -5.06 -20.57 8.50
N LYS A 446 -4.74 -19.52 7.75
CA LYS A 446 -5.62 -19.03 6.67
C LYS A 446 -5.49 -19.86 5.39
N GLY A 447 -4.34 -20.52 5.19
CA GLY A 447 -4.04 -21.36 4.04
C GLY A 447 -3.51 -22.75 4.46
N HIS A 448 -2.61 -23.30 3.65
CA HIS A 448 -2.02 -24.61 3.85
C HIS A 448 -1.00 -24.63 5.00
N ASN A 449 -0.86 -25.76 5.69
CA ASN A 449 0.19 -25.96 6.68
C ASN A 449 1.49 -26.39 5.99
N LEU A 450 2.24 -25.40 5.50
CA LEU A 450 3.52 -25.60 4.81
C LEU A 450 4.53 -26.39 5.67
N SER A 451 5.36 -27.19 5.00
CA SER A 451 6.47 -27.91 5.63
C SER A 451 7.57 -26.96 6.09
N ASP A 452 8.32 -27.38 7.12
CA ASP A 452 9.44 -26.61 7.65
C ASP A 452 10.52 -26.34 6.59
N ALA A 453 10.70 -27.25 5.64
CA ALA A 453 11.66 -27.09 4.55
C ALA A 453 11.26 -25.94 3.60
N VAL A 454 9.99 -25.91 3.19
CA VAL A 454 9.45 -24.83 2.34
C VAL A 454 9.41 -23.50 3.09
N MET A 455 9.09 -23.50 4.39
CA MET A 455 9.14 -22.29 5.23
C MET A 455 10.57 -21.71 5.31
N LYS A 456 11.58 -22.55 5.56
CA LYS A 456 12.99 -22.12 5.59
C LYS A 456 13.48 -21.54 4.26
N LEU A 457 13.02 -22.10 3.15
CA LEU A 457 13.33 -21.58 1.82
C LEU A 457 12.63 -20.24 1.54
N SER A 458 11.35 -20.14 1.91
CA SER A 458 10.48 -19.06 1.47
C SER A 458 10.64 -17.78 2.29
N VAL A 459 10.82 -17.87 3.61
CA VAL A 459 10.88 -16.68 4.48
C VAL A 459 11.94 -15.66 4.06
N PRO A 460 13.19 -16.05 3.74
CA PRO A 460 14.18 -15.07 3.30
C PRO A 460 13.84 -14.43 1.95
N ILE A 461 13.25 -15.19 1.03
CA ILE A 461 12.84 -14.70 -0.30
C ILE A 461 11.69 -13.71 -0.17
N PHE A 462 10.71 -13.98 0.69
CA PHE A 462 9.65 -13.03 1.00
C PHE A 462 10.22 -11.76 1.63
N SER A 463 11.17 -11.90 2.56
CA SER A 463 11.84 -10.75 3.20
C SER A 463 12.52 -9.86 2.16
N LEU A 464 13.20 -10.43 1.17
CA LEU A 464 13.77 -9.68 0.04
C LEU A 464 12.69 -9.08 -0.86
N GLN A 465 11.64 -9.84 -1.18
CA GLN A 465 10.57 -9.40 -2.06
C GLN A 465 9.82 -8.18 -1.51
N LEU A 466 9.72 -8.02 -0.18
CA LEU A 466 9.16 -6.81 0.45
C LEU A 466 9.88 -5.51 0.02
N TYR A 467 11.16 -5.61 -0.35
CA TYR A 467 11.98 -4.48 -0.83
C TYR A 467 12.03 -4.35 -2.35
N CYS A 468 11.70 -5.41 -3.09
CA CYS A 468 11.50 -5.30 -4.54
C CYS A 468 10.13 -4.71 -4.88
N ASN A 469 9.12 -4.99 -4.05
CA ASN A 469 7.73 -4.65 -4.31
C ASN A 469 7.46 -3.14 -4.49
N PRO A 470 8.04 -2.22 -3.69
CA PRO A 470 7.88 -0.78 -3.92
C PRO A 470 8.36 -0.32 -5.30
N CYS A 471 9.40 -0.96 -5.85
CA CYS A 471 9.94 -0.62 -7.18
C CYS A 471 8.99 -0.94 -8.34
N LEU A 472 7.96 -1.79 -8.10
CA LEU A 472 6.99 -2.20 -9.13
C LEU A 472 6.18 -1.02 -9.67
N HIS A 473 5.99 0.05 -8.90
CA HIS A 473 5.32 1.26 -9.38
C HIS A 473 5.94 1.77 -10.69
N TRP A 474 7.26 1.75 -10.78
CA TRP A 474 8.00 2.21 -11.96
C TRP A 474 8.27 1.08 -12.95
N LEU A 475 8.54 -0.14 -12.48
CA LEU A 475 9.06 -1.22 -13.32
C LEU A 475 8.00 -2.14 -13.93
N ALA A 476 6.79 -2.24 -13.34
CA ALA A 476 5.80 -3.23 -13.77
C ALA A 476 5.30 -3.01 -15.20
N VAL A 477 4.97 -1.77 -15.57
CA VAL A 477 4.45 -1.48 -16.93
C VAL A 477 5.55 -1.63 -17.99
N PRO A 478 6.78 -1.09 -17.82
CA PRO A 478 7.88 -1.39 -18.73
C PRO A 478 8.15 -2.90 -18.87
N ALA A 479 8.11 -3.66 -17.77
CA ALA A 479 8.26 -5.12 -17.82
C ALA A 479 7.16 -5.80 -18.65
N MET A 480 5.91 -5.37 -18.54
CA MET A 480 4.81 -5.88 -19.38
C MET A 480 5.02 -5.57 -20.86
N VAL A 481 5.47 -4.35 -21.18
CA VAL A 481 5.75 -3.96 -22.58
C VAL A 481 6.85 -4.84 -23.16
N LEU A 482 7.96 -5.04 -22.44
CA LEU A 482 9.06 -5.93 -22.88
C LEU A 482 8.60 -7.37 -23.05
N LEU A 483 7.83 -7.90 -22.09
CA LEU A 483 7.34 -9.28 -22.13
C LEU A 483 6.44 -9.52 -23.34
N VAL A 484 5.52 -8.59 -23.63
CA VAL A 484 4.64 -8.67 -24.79
C VAL A 484 5.43 -8.52 -26.10
N ALA A 485 6.39 -7.59 -26.15
CA ALA A 485 7.26 -7.43 -27.32
C ALA A 485 8.06 -8.71 -27.60
N ALA A 486 8.58 -9.37 -26.56
CA ALA A 486 9.34 -10.61 -26.66
C ALA A 486 8.49 -11.81 -27.12
N SER A 487 7.19 -11.79 -26.82
CA SER A 487 6.25 -12.86 -27.20
C SER A 487 5.78 -12.79 -28.65
N ALA A 488 6.03 -11.68 -29.34
CA ALA A 488 5.51 -11.47 -30.68
C ALA A 488 6.33 -12.28 -31.72
N PRO A 489 5.69 -12.82 -32.76
CA PRO A 489 6.40 -13.50 -33.83
C PRO A 489 7.38 -12.53 -34.52
N PRO A 490 8.66 -12.91 -34.72
CA PRO A 490 9.67 -12.04 -35.30
C PRO A 490 9.32 -11.61 -36.75
N PRO A 491 9.78 -10.44 -37.24
CA PRO A 491 10.83 -9.59 -36.65
C PRO A 491 10.34 -8.40 -35.79
N SER A 492 9.03 -8.12 -35.77
CA SER A 492 8.48 -6.95 -35.06
C SER A 492 6.98 -7.04 -34.84
N VAL A 493 6.47 -6.34 -33.84
CA VAL A 493 5.04 -6.25 -33.50
C VAL A 493 4.49 -4.86 -33.86
N ASP A 494 3.28 -4.82 -34.37
CA ASP A 494 2.55 -3.57 -34.55
C ASP A 494 2.30 -2.88 -33.19
N ARG A 495 2.48 -1.54 -33.11
CA ARG A 495 2.38 -0.77 -31.87
C ARG A 495 0.99 -0.85 -31.22
N GLU A 496 -0.08 -0.84 -32.01
CA GLU A 496 -1.44 -0.95 -31.47
C GLU A 496 -1.72 -2.37 -30.96
N THR A 497 -1.21 -3.39 -31.65
CA THR A 497 -1.25 -4.77 -31.18
C THR A 497 -0.46 -4.96 -29.86
N LEU A 498 0.72 -4.35 -29.75
CA LEU A 498 1.52 -4.32 -28.52
C LEU A 498 0.72 -3.68 -27.37
N ARG A 499 0.17 -2.48 -27.61
CA ARG A 499 -0.65 -1.75 -26.64
C ARG A 499 -1.86 -2.56 -26.17
N ARG A 500 -2.61 -3.16 -27.10
CA ARG A 500 -3.77 -4.01 -26.79
C ARG A 500 -3.40 -5.21 -25.93
N LYS A 501 -2.29 -5.89 -26.23
CA LYS A 501 -1.82 -7.03 -25.41
C LYS A 501 -1.28 -6.59 -24.04
N VAL A 502 -0.59 -5.44 -23.96
CA VAL A 502 -0.17 -4.85 -22.69
C VAL A 502 -1.38 -4.48 -21.84
N ARG A 503 -2.43 -3.92 -22.44
CA ARG A 503 -3.70 -3.64 -21.76
C ARG A 503 -4.30 -4.90 -21.14
N GLN A 504 -4.29 -6.05 -21.81
CA GLN A 504 -4.78 -7.31 -21.25
C GLN A 504 -4.00 -7.71 -19.98
N LEU A 505 -2.66 -7.57 -19.99
CA LEU A 505 -1.85 -7.79 -18.78
C LEU A 505 -2.15 -6.76 -17.69
N ARG A 506 -2.34 -5.48 -18.05
CA ARG A 506 -2.73 -4.43 -17.10
C ARG A 506 -4.07 -4.74 -16.43
N GLU A 507 -5.06 -5.20 -17.19
CA GLU A 507 -6.37 -5.60 -16.67
C GLU A 507 -6.26 -6.81 -15.72
N LEU A 508 -5.41 -7.80 -16.05
CA LEU A 508 -5.14 -8.94 -15.18
C LEU A 508 -4.46 -8.55 -13.86
N TYR A 509 -3.46 -7.66 -13.92
CA TYR A 509 -2.68 -7.22 -12.76
C TYR A 509 -3.17 -5.91 -12.13
N CYS A 510 -4.36 -5.42 -12.52
CA CYS A 510 -4.84 -4.10 -12.09
C CYS A 510 -4.93 -3.97 -10.57
N LEU A 511 -5.38 -5.02 -9.88
CA LEU A 511 -5.46 -5.07 -8.42
C LEU A 511 -4.08 -5.30 -7.77
N GLU A 512 -3.19 -6.04 -8.44
CA GLU A 512 -1.86 -6.42 -7.95
C GLU A 512 -0.92 -5.21 -7.87
N PHE A 513 -0.97 -4.33 -8.87
CA PHE A 513 -0.10 -3.16 -9.00
C PHE A 513 -0.84 -1.81 -8.98
N VAL A 514 -2.15 -1.82 -8.68
CA VAL A 514 -3.00 -0.62 -8.63
C VAL A 514 -2.96 0.18 -9.95
N LEU A 515 -3.16 -0.52 -11.07
CA LEU A 515 -3.11 0.07 -12.41
C LEU A 515 -4.46 0.70 -12.73
N CYS A 516 -4.46 2.02 -12.96
CA CYS A 516 -5.68 2.79 -13.15
C CYS A 516 -6.04 2.92 -14.63
N ALA A 517 -7.30 2.65 -14.98
CA ALA A 517 -7.76 2.67 -16.37
C ALA A 517 -7.66 4.07 -17.01
N ASN A 518 -7.91 5.14 -16.25
CA ASN A 518 -7.79 6.53 -16.72
C ASN A 518 -6.35 6.97 -17.02
N ARG A 519 -5.34 6.17 -16.66
CA ARG A 519 -3.92 6.43 -16.90
C ARG A 519 -3.28 5.49 -17.90
N GLU A 520 -4.03 4.54 -18.46
CA GLU A 520 -3.52 3.49 -19.34
C GLU A 520 -2.63 4.04 -20.46
N GLU A 521 -3.11 5.06 -21.18
CA GLU A 521 -2.37 5.64 -22.29
C GLU A 521 -1.10 6.35 -21.84
N GLN A 522 -1.19 7.14 -20.77
CA GLN A 522 -0.06 7.87 -20.24
C GLN A 522 1.04 6.93 -19.74
N ASP A 523 0.64 5.88 -19.01
CA ASP A 523 1.56 4.89 -18.44
C ASP A 523 2.22 4.06 -19.55
N PHE A 524 1.46 3.63 -20.56
CA PHE A 524 1.99 2.88 -21.71
C PHE A 524 3.00 3.73 -22.49
N ARG A 525 2.64 4.97 -22.82
CA ARG A 525 3.53 5.88 -23.53
C ARG A 525 4.82 6.15 -22.75
N ALA A 526 4.72 6.46 -21.46
CA ALA A 526 5.89 6.72 -20.62
C ALA A 526 6.80 5.49 -20.50
N ALA A 527 6.22 4.30 -20.35
CA ALA A 527 6.97 3.04 -20.32
C ALA A 527 7.66 2.77 -21.66
N PHE A 528 6.96 2.99 -22.78
CA PHE A 528 7.52 2.79 -24.12
C PHE A 528 8.69 3.73 -24.40
N GLU A 529 8.51 5.04 -24.17
CA GLU A 529 9.55 6.05 -24.36
C GLU A 529 10.78 5.77 -23.47
N HIS A 530 10.56 5.33 -22.23
CA HIS A 530 11.63 4.91 -21.34
C HIS A 530 12.43 3.75 -21.93
N LEU A 531 11.75 2.69 -22.40
CA LEU A 531 12.42 1.52 -22.97
C LEU A 531 13.18 1.84 -24.27
N GLU A 532 12.68 2.77 -25.09
CA GLU A 532 13.42 3.30 -26.25
C GLU A 532 14.67 4.07 -25.81
N ARG A 533 14.57 4.95 -24.79
CA ARG A 533 15.75 5.67 -24.24
C ARG A 533 16.80 4.71 -23.67
N GLN A 534 16.38 3.61 -23.06
CA GLN A 534 17.29 2.57 -22.57
C GLN A 534 17.85 1.67 -23.70
N GLY A 535 17.40 1.87 -24.94
CA GLY A 535 17.82 1.10 -26.11
C GLY A 535 17.35 -0.36 -26.06
N LEU A 536 16.23 -0.64 -25.39
CA LEU A 536 15.63 -1.98 -25.30
C LEU A 536 14.59 -2.22 -26.39
N LEU A 537 13.94 -1.16 -26.85
CA LEU A 537 12.97 -1.18 -27.95
C LEU A 537 13.41 -0.20 -29.04
N GLN A 538 13.02 -0.52 -30.27
CA GLN A 538 13.13 0.38 -31.41
C GLN A 538 11.82 0.40 -32.18
N ALA A 539 11.25 1.59 -32.39
CA ALA A 539 10.19 1.82 -33.35
C ALA A 539 10.75 2.13 -34.75
N THR A 540 10.25 1.44 -35.77
CA THR A 540 10.49 1.74 -37.18
C THR A 540 9.18 2.18 -37.84
N SER A 541 9.18 3.34 -38.47
CA SER A 541 8.08 3.78 -39.34
C SER A 541 8.11 2.98 -40.64
N GLY A 542 6.95 2.55 -41.14
CA GLY A 542 6.88 2.00 -42.50
C GLY A 542 7.31 3.04 -43.54
N ASP A 543 7.89 2.60 -44.66
CA ASP A 543 8.41 3.45 -45.76
C ASP A 543 7.33 4.31 -46.48
N GLY A 544 6.11 4.43 -45.95
CA GLY A 544 5.04 5.27 -46.47
C GLY A 544 4.89 6.57 -45.66
N GLY A 545 5.19 7.71 -46.27
CA GLY A 545 5.20 9.05 -45.67
C GLY A 545 3.85 9.65 -45.21
N SER A 546 2.97 8.87 -44.59
CA SER A 546 1.82 9.38 -43.84
C SER A 546 2.10 9.21 -42.34
N GLY A 547 2.22 10.33 -41.61
CA GLY A 547 2.53 10.38 -40.17
C GLY A 547 1.43 9.87 -39.25
N ASP A 548 0.76 8.77 -39.60
CA ASP A 548 -0.18 8.09 -38.72
C ASP A 548 0.58 7.13 -37.79
N SER A 549 0.39 7.31 -36.48
CA SER A 549 1.07 6.53 -35.43
C SER A 549 0.71 5.04 -35.41
N SER A 550 -0.27 4.64 -36.23
CA SER A 550 -0.83 3.30 -36.33
C SER A 550 0.02 2.31 -37.15
N GLU A 551 0.98 2.77 -37.96
CA GLU A 551 1.83 1.89 -38.80
C GLU A 551 3.23 1.63 -38.22
N GLN A 552 3.49 2.07 -36.99
CA GLN A 552 4.80 1.89 -36.35
C GLN A 552 5.00 0.44 -35.89
N ARG A 553 6.06 -0.19 -36.41
CA ARG A 553 6.49 -1.52 -35.98
C ARG A 553 7.54 -1.42 -34.89
N VAL A 554 7.44 -2.26 -33.88
CA VAL A 554 8.29 -2.28 -32.69
C VAL A 554 9.08 -3.58 -32.65
N SER A 555 10.39 -3.50 -32.38
CA SER A 555 11.25 -4.67 -32.19
C SER A 555 12.11 -4.52 -30.93
N ILE A 556 12.53 -5.66 -30.36
CA ILE A 556 13.51 -5.69 -29.28
C ILE A 556 14.91 -5.53 -29.87
N VAL A 557 15.72 -4.68 -29.24
CA VAL A 557 17.11 -4.46 -29.64
C VAL A 557 18.00 -5.59 -29.09
N PRO A 558 18.74 -6.34 -29.94
CA PRO A 558 19.66 -7.37 -29.49
C PRO A 558 20.84 -6.84 -28.67
N GLY A 559 21.43 -7.65 -27.80
CA GLY A 559 22.63 -7.30 -27.01
C GLY A 559 22.36 -6.51 -25.73
N LYS A 560 21.09 -6.44 -25.30
CA LYS A 560 20.64 -5.78 -24.06
C LYS A 560 19.85 -6.74 -23.16
N GLU A 561 20.09 -8.04 -23.30
CA GLU A 561 19.35 -9.11 -22.61
C GLU A 561 19.48 -8.99 -21.08
N GLU A 562 20.66 -8.61 -20.58
CA GLU A 562 20.90 -8.42 -19.15
C GLU A 562 20.03 -7.29 -18.57
N THR A 563 19.98 -6.15 -19.25
CA THR A 563 19.15 -5.01 -18.85
C THR A 563 17.67 -5.36 -18.96
N ALA A 564 17.24 -6.04 -20.02
CA ALA A 564 15.85 -6.50 -20.18
C ALA A 564 15.45 -7.45 -19.03
N ALA A 565 16.35 -8.33 -18.63
CA ALA A 565 16.13 -9.29 -17.55
C ALA A 565 15.87 -8.61 -16.20
N ILE A 566 16.45 -7.42 -15.93
CA ILE A 566 16.11 -6.66 -14.71
C ILE A 566 14.60 -6.39 -14.64
N TYR A 567 13.98 -5.91 -15.71
CA TYR A 567 12.54 -5.65 -15.75
C TYR A 567 11.72 -6.94 -15.67
N LEU A 568 12.12 -7.98 -16.41
CA LEU A 568 11.40 -9.26 -16.38
C LEU A 568 11.48 -9.92 -14.99
N SER A 569 12.57 -9.72 -14.25
CA SER A 569 12.78 -10.28 -12.91
C SER A 569 11.74 -9.79 -11.89
N VAL A 570 11.26 -8.55 -12.03
CA VAL A 570 10.28 -8.00 -11.09
C VAL A 570 8.87 -8.53 -11.33
N LEU A 571 8.54 -8.85 -12.59
CA LEU A 571 7.23 -9.38 -12.98
C LEU A 571 7.14 -10.90 -12.76
N GLY A 572 8.28 -11.58 -12.86
CA GLY A 572 8.44 -13.03 -12.71
C GLY A 572 7.66 -13.66 -11.55
N PRO A 573 7.85 -13.22 -10.29
CA PRO A 573 7.13 -13.76 -9.14
C PRO A 573 5.60 -13.75 -9.31
N PHE A 574 5.04 -12.67 -9.86
CA PHE A 574 3.59 -12.50 -10.04
C PHE A 574 3.06 -13.28 -11.24
N LEU A 575 3.85 -13.39 -12.31
CA LEU A 575 3.55 -14.25 -13.46
C LEU A 575 3.46 -15.71 -13.03
N CYS A 576 4.45 -16.18 -12.27
CA CYS A 576 4.45 -17.52 -11.69
C CYS A 576 3.24 -17.72 -10.76
N THR A 577 2.93 -16.77 -9.86
CA THR A 577 1.78 -16.91 -8.95
C THR A 577 0.47 -17.09 -9.72
N TYR A 578 0.20 -16.22 -10.70
CA TYR A 578 -1.04 -16.28 -11.48
C TYR A 578 -1.11 -17.53 -12.36
N LEU A 579 0.03 -18.01 -12.88
CA LEU A 579 0.10 -19.28 -13.61
C LEU A 579 -0.26 -20.46 -12.70
N GLN A 580 0.34 -20.56 -11.51
CA GLN A 580 0.03 -21.67 -10.60
C GLN A 580 -1.40 -21.60 -10.06
N ALA A 581 -1.89 -20.40 -9.77
CA ALA A 581 -3.27 -20.16 -9.37
C ALA A 581 -4.27 -20.64 -10.44
N THR A 582 -4.02 -20.34 -11.72
CA THR A 582 -4.89 -20.80 -12.82
C THR A 582 -4.75 -22.29 -13.11
N ASN A 583 -3.55 -22.88 -12.96
CA ASN A 583 -3.36 -24.34 -13.04
C ASN A 583 -4.25 -25.05 -12.02
N VAL A 584 -4.27 -24.61 -10.76
CA VAL A 584 -5.10 -25.24 -9.70
C VAL A 584 -6.60 -25.11 -9.98
N LEU A 585 -7.05 -23.97 -10.52
CA LEU A 585 -8.45 -23.81 -10.92
C LEU A 585 -8.82 -24.80 -12.03
N LEU A 586 -7.96 -24.98 -13.03
CA LEU A 586 -8.19 -25.87 -14.17
C LEU A 586 -7.99 -27.36 -13.84
N ASP A 587 -7.04 -27.72 -12.98
CA ASP A 587 -6.68 -29.11 -12.71
C ASP A 587 -7.44 -29.71 -11.52
N THR A 588 -7.84 -28.88 -10.55
CA THR A 588 -8.48 -29.33 -9.30
C THR A 588 -9.95 -28.90 -9.27
N PHE A 589 -10.22 -27.59 -9.25
CA PHE A 589 -11.59 -27.09 -9.03
C PHE A 589 -12.53 -27.38 -10.21
N SER A 590 -12.03 -27.35 -11.45
CA SER A 590 -12.84 -27.68 -12.64
C SER A 590 -13.37 -29.13 -12.61
N LYS A 591 -12.58 -30.06 -12.08
CA LYS A 591 -12.94 -31.49 -11.97
C LYS A 591 -13.95 -31.73 -10.85
N GLN A 592 -13.86 -30.95 -9.78
CA GLN A 592 -14.78 -31.04 -8.63
C GLN A 592 -16.19 -30.53 -8.96
N ARG A 593 -16.33 -29.57 -9.89
CA ARG A 593 -17.62 -28.97 -10.32
C ARG A 593 -18.51 -28.50 -9.17
N GLN A 594 -17.91 -27.97 -8.11
CA GLN A 594 -18.63 -27.45 -6.95
C GLN A 594 -18.14 -26.04 -6.60
N PRO A 595 -19.04 -25.16 -6.10
CA PRO A 595 -18.64 -23.86 -5.60
C PRO A 595 -17.66 -24.00 -4.42
N PHE A 596 -16.62 -23.18 -4.41
CA PHE A 596 -15.58 -23.20 -3.38
C PHE A 596 -15.54 -21.88 -2.60
N THR A 597 -14.94 -21.91 -1.41
CA THR A 597 -14.64 -20.68 -0.67
C THR A 597 -13.25 -20.16 -1.01
N GLU A 598 -13.02 -18.87 -0.78
CA GLU A 598 -11.68 -18.29 -0.93
C GLU A 598 -10.65 -18.99 -0.02
N LYS A 599 -11.06 -19.43 1.16
CA LYS A 599 -10.18 -20.16 2.08
C LYS A 599 -9.73 -21.50 1.48
N ASP A 600 -10.65 -22.24 0.87
CA ASP A 600 -10.33 -23.54 0.23
C ASP A 600 -9.38 -23.33 -0.94
N TYR A 601 -9.67 -22.33 -1.78
CA TYR A 601 -8.80 -21.94 -2.89
C TYR A 601 -7.39 -21.55 -2.45
N LEU A 602 -7.26 -20.70 -1.42
CA LEU A 602 -5.96 -20.30 -0.88
C LEU A 602 -5.15 -21.51 -0.39
N ALA A 603 -5.79 -22.45 0.31
CA ALA A 603 -5.14 -23.65 0.83
C ALA A 603 -4.70 -24.60 -0.30
N GLU A 604 -5.56 -24.85 -1.29
CA GLU A 604 -5.24 -25.71 -2.44
C GLU A 604 -4.11 -25.15 -3.28
N VAL A 605 -4.10 -23.83 -3.53
CA VAL A 605 -3.01 -23.19 -4.29
C VAL A 605 -1.68 -23.30 -3.54
N GLN A 606 -1.65 -23.00 -2.24
CA GLN A 606 -0.41 -23.14 -1.45
C GLN A 606 0.09 -24.59 -1.41
N GLN A 607 -0.82 -25.57 -1.25
CA GLN A 607 -0.47 -26.99 -1.25
C GLN A 607 0.14 -27.42 -2.58
N TYR A 608 -0.46 -27.00 -3.70
CA TYR A 608 0.05 -27.30 -5.02
C TYR A 608 1.42 -26.65 -5.25
N VAL A 609 1.58 -25.37 -4.92
CA VAL A 609 2.85 -24.64 -5.04
C VAL A 609 3.94 -25.29 -4.20
N GLU A 610 3.64 -25.74 -2.98
CA GLU A 610 4.60 -26.47 -2.15
C GLU A 610 5.10 -27.75 -2.85
N GLN A 611 4.21 -28.55 -3.45
CA GLN A 611 4.60 -29.76 -4.17
C GLN A 611 5.49 -29.46 -5.38
N VAL A 612 5.15 -28.43 -6.14
CA VAL A 612 5.88 -28.01 -7.35
C VAL A 612 7.25 -27.42 -6.98
N LEU A 613 7.36 -26.69 -5.86
CA LEU A 613 8.63 -26.23 -5.30
C LEU A 613 9.52 -27.39 -4.85
N LEU A 614 8.95 -28.40 -4.18
CA LEU A 614 9.68 -29.59 -3.74
C LEU A 614 10.18 -30.43 -4.91
N ARG A 615 9.43 -30.47 -6.02
CA ARG A 615 9.82 -31.14 -7.27
C ARG A 615 10.83 -30.37 -8.11
N GLN A 616 11.09 -29.10 -7.77
CA GLN A 616 11.97 -28.22 -8.54
C GLN A 616 11.48 -28.02 -9.99
N ASP A 617 10.17 -27.90 -10.18
CA ASP A 617 9.61 -27.67 -11.50
C ASP A 617 9.99 -26.27 -12.02
N ARG A 618 9.88 -26.05 -13.34
CA ARG A 618 10.08 -24.72 -13.94
C ARG A 618 8.89 -23.80 -13.66
N ASN A 619 9.11 -22.49 -13.79
CA ASN A 619 8.06 -21.46 -13.71
C ASN A 619 7.32 -21.40 -12.35
N VAL A 620 7.97 -21.82 -11.27
CA VAL A 620 7.50 -21.66 -9.89
C VAL A 620 8.50 -20.78 -9.13
N HIS A 621 7.99 -19.83 -8.35
CA HIS A 621 8.78 -18.97 -7.49
C HIS A 621 8.27 -19.11 -6.06
N PRO A 622 9.11 -19.04 -5.00
CA PRO A 622 8.63 -19.18 -3.63
C PRO A 622 7.56 -18.17 -3.24
N TYR A 623 7.59 -16.95 -3.81
CA TYR A 623 6.54 -15.93 -3.63
C TYR A 623 5.14 -16.37 -4.11
N CYS A 624 5.03 -17.44 -4.92
CA CYS A 624 3.74 -18.06 -5.26
C CYS A 624 2.95 -18.53 -4.04
N LEU A 625 3.59 -18.66 -2.86
CA LEU A 625 2.94 -18.99 -1.60
C LEU A 625 2.25 -17.79 -0.92
N SER A 626 2.34 -16.58 -1.50
CA SER A 626 1.79 -15.36 -0.93
C SER A 626 0.26 -15.39 -0.98
N LEU A 627 -0.37 -15.55 0.19
CA LEU A 627 -1.84 -15.54 0.29
C LEU A 627 -2.47 -14.26 -0.27
N ASP A 628 -1.81 -13.12 -0.09
CA ASP A 628 -2.27 -11.85 -0.64
C ASP A 628 -2.28 -11.89 -2.18
N SER A 629 -1.20 -12.35 -2.82
CA SER A 629 -1.12 -12.40 -4.29
C SER A 629 -2.03 -13.48 -4.88
N ILE A 630 -2.18 -14.63 -4.22
CA ILE A 630 -3.15 -15.67 -4.60
C ILE A 630 -4.59 -15.11 -4.52
N SER A 631 -4.94 -14.42 -3.42
CA SER A 631 -6.26 -13.79 -3.26
C SER A 631 -6.53 -12.72 -4.34
N LEU A 632 -5.51 -11.89 -4.64
CA LEU A 632 -5.60 -10.89 -5.71
C LEU A 632 -5.79 -11.53 -7.09
N ALA A 633 -5.13 -12.67 -7.37
CA ALA A 633 -5.35 -13.42 -8.61
C ALA A 633 -6.82 -13.88 -8.75
N LEU A 634 -7.43 -14.43 -7.68
CA LEU A 634 -8.85 -14.78 -7.67
C LEU A 634 -9.74 -13.56 -7.95
N HIS A 635 -9.48 -12.44 -7.28
CA HIS A 635 -10.28 -11.22 -7.46
C HIS A 635 -10.12 -10.62 -8.86
N SER A 636 -8.93 -10.67 -9.46
CA SER A 636 -8.70 -10.27 -10.85
C SER A 636 -9.49 -11.18 -11.81
N LEU A 637 -9.48 -12.49 -11.61
CA LEU A 637 -10.24 -13.43 -12.45
C LEU A 637 -11.76 -13.23 -12.33
N VAL A 638 -12.25 -12.83 -11.14
CA VAL A 638 -13.66 -12.40 -10.96
C VAL A 638 -13.94 -11.12 -11.73
N ALA A 639 -13.05 -10.12 -11.67
CA ALA A 639 -13.22 -8.86 -12.38
C ALA A 639 -13.22 -9.03 -13.91
N LEU A 640 -12.45 -10.01 -14.41
CA LEU A 640 -12.41 -10.38 -15.83
C LEU A 640 -13.57 -11.31 -16.26
N GLY A 641 -14.47 -11.68 -15.35
CA GLY A 641 -15.62 -12.54 -15.65
C GLY A 641 -15.30 -14.04 -15.80
N GLY A 642 -14.07 -14.48 -15.49
CA GLY A 642 -13.70 -15.89 -15.52
C GLY A 642 -14.28 -16.71 -14.37
N ILE A 643 -14.58 -16.04 -13.24
CA ILE A 643 -15.12 -16.66 -12.02
C ILE A 643 -16.33 -15.85 -11.54
N THR A 644 -17.42 -16.53 -11.21
CA THR A 644 -18.61 -15.90 -10.62
C THR A 644 -18.49 -15.87 -9.11
N LYS A 645 -18.77 -14.71 -8.51
CA LYS A 645 -18.79 -14.50 -7.06
C LYS A 645 -20.23 -14.29 -6.59
N SER A 646 -20.72 -15.13 -5.68
CA SER A 646 -22.05 -14.98 -5.06
C SER A 646 -21.97 -14.99 -3.53
N LYS A 647 -22.97 -14.41 -2.86
CA LYS A 647 -23.01 -14.28 -1.40
C LYS A 647 -23.88 -15.39 -0.80
N ARG A 648 -23.40 -16.07 0.24
CA ARG A 648 -24.19 -17.08 0.97
C ARG A 648 -25.25 -16.43 1.87
N GLU A 649 -26.35 -17.13 2.11
CA GLU A 649 -27.41 -16.70 3.04
C GLU A 649 -26.90 -16.55 4.47
N GLU A 650 -26.06 -17.49 4.93
CA GLU A 650 -25.41 -17.47 6.25
C GLU A 650 -24.25 -16.46 6.37
N GLY A 651 -23.95 -15.72 5.29
CA GLY A 651 -22.82 -14.81 5.20
C GLY A 651 -21.57 -15.44 4.58
N GLY A 652 -20.68 -14.59 4.06
CA GLY A 652 -19.52 -15.01 3.26
C GLY A 652 -19.81 -15.09 1.76
N TYR A 653 -18.76 -15.35 0.99
CA TYR A 653 -18.81 -15.45 -0.48
C TYR A 653 -18.40 -16.84 -0.95
N VAL A 654 -19.03 -17.31 -2.02
CA VAL A 654 -18.62 -18.48 -2.79
C VAL A 654 -18.24 -18.08 -4.19
N TYR A 655 -17.37 -18.90 -4.76
CA TYR A 655 -16.81 -18.72 -6.08
C TYR A 655 -17.16 -19.95 -6.90
N ASP A 656 -17.59 -19.70 -8.13
CA ASP A 656 -17.92 -20.75 -9.09
C ASP A 656 -17.30 -20.46 -10.45
N LEU A 657 -16.95 -21.53 -11.12
CA LEU A 657 -16.25 -21.58 -12.38
C LEU A 657 -17.25 -21.39 -13.53
N SER A 658 -17.68 -20.15 -13.76
CA SER A 658 -18.74 -19.83 -14.73
C SER A 658 -18.33 -19.95 -16.19
N THR A 659 -17.06 -19.72 -16.54
CA THR A 659 -16.60 -19.80 -17.93
C THR A 659 -15.14 -20.25 -18.02
N MET A 660 -14.93 -21.52 -18.37
CA MET A 660 -13.58 -22.12 -18.48
C MET A 660 -12.73 -21.50 -19.58
N THR A 661 -13.34 -21.08 -20.68
CA THR A 661 -12.61 -20.53 -21.84
C THR A 661 -11.77 -19.31 -21.48
N THR A 662 -12.24 -18.45 -20.58
CA THR A 662 -11.49 -17.26 -20.14
C THR A 662 -10.28 -17.65 -19.30
N ILE A 663 -10.43 -18.60 -18.38
CA ILE A 663 -9.33 -19.07 -17.52
C ILE A 663 -8.30 -19.85 -18.35
N GLU A 664 -8.76 -20.68 -19.29
CA GLU A 664 -7.90 -21.42 -20.23
C GLU A 664 -7.08 -20.48 -21.11
N GLU A 665 -7.68 -19.42 -21.65
CA GLU A 665 -6.98 -18.41 -22.45
C GLU A 665 -5.92 -17.68 -21.61
N ILE A 666 -6.28 -17.21 -20.42
CA ILE A 666 -5.35 -16.55 -19.50
C ILE A 666 -4.22 -17.50 -19.11
N ASN A 667 -4.52 -18.75 -18.76
CA ASN A 667 -3.50 -19.74 -18.41
C ASN A 667 -2.53 -20.00 -19.58
N ARG A 668 -3.05 -20.14 -20.81
CA ARG A 668 -2.23 -20.34 -22.01
C ARG A 668 -1.28 -19.16 -22.25
N GLN A 669 -1.78 -17.94 -22.11
CA GLN A 669 -0.98 -16.73 -22.24
C GLN A 669 0.09 -16.64 -21.15
N LEU A 670 -0.28 -16.86 -19.88
CA LEU A 670 0.65 -16.85 -18.75
C LEU A 670 1.75 -17.91 -18.91
N ARG A 671 1.41 -19.09 -19.42
CA ARG A 671 2.36 -20.17 -19.70
C ARG A 671 3.35 -19.75 -20.78
N ALA A 672 2.87 -19.23 -21.92
CA ALA A 672 3.71 -18.73 -23.00
C ALA A 672 4.65 -17.61 -22.53
N TYR A 673 4.13 -16.66 -21.73
CA TYR A 673 4.96 -15.60 -21.15
C TYR A 673 5.99 -16.13 -20.15
N SER A 674 5.65 -17.14 -19.36
CA SER A 674 6.56 -17.71 -18.37
C SER A 674 7.75 -18.42 -19.01
N GLU A 675 7.57 -18.99 -20.20
CA GLU A 675 8.63 -19.62 -20.98
C GLU A 675 9.67 -18.61 -21.51
N LEU A 676 9.29 -17.33 -21.64
CA LEU A 676 10.19 -16.25 -22.05
C LEU A 676 11.06 -15.71 -20.92
N LEU A 677 10.76 -16.07 -19.67
CA LEU A 677 11.54 -15.61 -18.53
C LEU A 677 12.93 -16.28 -18.54
N PRO A 678 14.03 -15.52 -18.47
CA PRO A 678 15.39 -16.07 -18.54
C PRO A 678 15.85 -16.72 -17.22
N PHE A 679 14.91 -17.15 -16.36
CA PHE A 679 15.17 -17.49 -14.98
C PHE A 679 14.86 -18.95 -14.67
N GLN A 680 15.79 -19.57 -13.95
CA GLN A 680 15.56 -20.84 -13.30
C GLN A 680 15.50 -20.52 -11.81
N TYR A 681 14.31 -20.22 -11.28
CA TYR A 681 14.06 -19.88 -9.87
C TYR A 681 14.46 -20.99 -8.84
N LEU A 682 15.17 -22.01 -9.31
CA LEU A 682 15.66 -23.20 -8.63
C LEU A 682 16.88 -22.94 -7.74
N THR A 683 17.55 -21.79 -7.91
CA THR A 683 18.89 -21.52 -7.35
C THR A 683 18.91 -21.04 -5.90
N PHE A 684 17.76 -20.77 -5.27
CA PHE A 684 17.76 -20.27 -3.87
C PHE A 684 18.13 -21.34 -2.83
N GLN A 685 18.06 -22.63 -3.17
CA GLN A 685 18.38 -23.72 -2.25
C GLN A 685 19.88 -23.74 -1.90
N SER A 686 20.77 -23.45 -2.85
CA SER A 686 22.22 -23.34 -2.61
C SER A 686 22.63 -22.01 -1.98
N ALA A 687 21.79 -20.97 -2.10
CA ALA A 687 22.01 -19.64 -1.52
C ALA A 687 21.68 -19.58 -0.01
N VAL A 688 20.83 -20.49 0.49
CA VAL A 688 20.54 -20.64 1.92
C VAL A 688 21.47 -21.70 2.52
N THR A 689 22.54 -21.23 3.15
CA THR A 689 23.54 -22.12 3.79
C THR A 689 22.91 -23.14 4.74
N GLY A 690 23.02 -24.44 4.40
CA GLY A 690 22.61 -25.57 5.25
C GLY A 690 21.25 -26.19 4.92
N SER A 691 20.54 -25.71 3.89
CA SER A 691 19.29 -26.31 3.43
C SER A 691 19.55 -27.22 2.23
N LYS A 692 19.76 -28.53 2.46
CA LYS A 692 19.39 -29.54 1.46
C LYS A 692 17.91 -29.83 1.70
N LEU A 693 17.07 -29.63 0.69
CA LEU A 693 15.65 -30.01 0.73
C LEU A 693 15.49 -31.52 0.81
#